data_AF-A0A9J7ZMB5-F1
#
_entry.id   AF-A0A9J7ZMB5-F1
#
_cell.length_a   1.000
_cell.length_b   1.000
_cell.length_c   1.000
_cell.angle_alpha   90.00
_cell.angle_beta   90.00
_cell.angle_gamma   90.00
#
_symmetry.space_group_name_H-M   'P 1'
#
loop_
_entity.id
_entity.type
_entity.pdbx_description
1 polymer ?
#
loop_
_entity_poly.entity_id
_entity_poly.type
_entity_poly.pdbx_seq_one_letter_code
_entity_poly.pdbx_strand_id
1 'polypeptide(L)'
;MDVYDPQTLGIVVFGGFMVFSAIGITLVSTFSMKETSYEEALAKQRQDSDKIQPQRSDKKKKASEKKNKAKKKEEKPNGNISEPEPEPIPEPVVENSEPKAAPHVEPEPEPEPQPEPVIVSEPEVKPKPVVPEPAPKIVECAVPPTVNAVVATLAPSPKEKKKKKLAKVEPAPVKPVEVPEVVVKVEPVVAEVAAKAAVAPEVAPSPYKTMVSILTSSSFNESEIQKLFEIISKKAGKDSWQLASQKGDPLAALKKQLEEKEKQLTAEQGNVAAAKTRVRELTKELSSAKSKMTSVETHMSSELSARGQEISALQARMQDSNQEHVKETQQLNSKIQSLQEQLENGPNAQLARLQQENSILRDALNQATSQAESRQNAELAKLRQDCVHLNRELKERTAAQHAEEEHRKTLQTKMAAAEEQLAQTKVSHVDAEQALQKKLDRVSEELREAQHGSTTLQAQADAAKEQAKTLTELQERMCATETELKDRCEELEILRAQLSQEKPSVETEAAVQAEVQYLDVFVCSLKEKEDQLTSLEAELHQLREELDTVKRTQAEESLNRVNEANTERREYTAEINQLKTSLKEKEDLVAALQAQLEKMESAHTTEAEPPFENLERDARMISLEEELQQLKEEMERIKAKSNELREKNYAAVEALASAERLSEERLSQAKATQSEIEQQLSSFQTDTRDAFQKLFPHISIETHQSNWLEAFTHEAQKTLAHSPAEKQHTESSSDLTMRDHLYQKLALSEESQRSLQAECEQYRTTLSETESMLKVLQKSVEDGELIWNSKISDAEQQKQAALDQVKVLEETIEKINAETQDTDQLKGQVMLLEAQLEKQLESITISQMYAEEMSQLKALLSETQVQLVSAKAEAQEQKAELSLVSFTWVCLRWTHGFLL
;
A
#
# COMPACT_ATOMS: atom_id res chain seq x y z
N MET A 1 -43.70 32.11 24.74
CA MET A 1 -42.35 31.57 24.51
C MET A 1 -42.53 30.56 23.41
N ASP A 2 -42.21 30.98 22.21
CA ASP A 2 -42.73 30.38 20.99
C ASP A 2 -41.76 29.32 20.48
N VAL A 3 -42.25 28.09 20.35
CA VAL A 3 -41.45 26.88 20.05
C VAL A 3 -41.04 26.81 18.56
N TYR A 4 -41.09 27.94 17.85
CA TYR A 4 -40.88 28.07 16.41
C TYR A 4 -39.88 29.19 16.04
N ASP A 5 -39.18 29.77 17.02
CA ASP A 5 -37.96 30.52 16.72
C ASP A 5 -36.87 29.56 16.16
N PRO A 6 -36.31 29.81 14.96
CA PRO A 6 -35.29 28.94 14.38
C PRO A 6 -33.99 28.89 15.19
N GLN A 7 -33.66 29.91 16.00
CA GLN A 7 -32.48 29.85 16.88
C GLN A 7 -32.71 28.87 18.04
N THR A 8 -33.85 28.99 18.74
CA THR A 8 -34.28 28.06 19.79
C THR A 8 -34.43 26.64 19.26
N LEU A 9 -35.03 26.45 18.07
CA LEU A 9 -35.13 25.14 17.43
C LEU A 9 -33.75 24.56 17.09
N GLY A 10 -32.83 25.39 16.58
CA GLY A 10 -31.44 25.02 16.34
C GLY A 10 -30.75 24.55 17.62
N ILE A 11 -30.87 25.29 18.71
CA ILE A 11 -30.29 24.94 20.02
C ILE A 11 -30.86 23.61 20.55
N VAL A 12 -32.16 23.37 20.43
CA VAL A 12 -32.80 22.11 20.86
C VAL A 12 -32.34 20.92 20.01
N VAL A 13 -32.25 21.08 18.69
CA VAL A 13 -31.79 20.00 17.78
C VAL A 13 -30.30 19.71 17.98
N PHE A 14 -29.45 20.74 18.07
CA PHE A 14 -28.00 20.59 18.23
C PHE A 14 -27.64 20.06 19.63
N GLY A 15 -28.31 20.54 20.68
CA GLY A 15 -28.18 20.02 22.04
C GLY A 15 -28.67 18.57 22.14
N GLY A 16 -29.79 18.23 21.50
CA GLY A 16 -30.26 16.85 21.38
C GLY A 16 -29.25 15.94 20.69
N PHE A 17 -28.71 16.35 19.54
CA PHE A 17 -27.71 15.59 18.80
C PHE A 17 -26.41 15.40 19.61
N MET A 18 -25.96 16.44 20.32
CA MET A 18 -24.77 16.38 21.18
C MET A 18 -24.97 15.42 22.38
N VAL A 19 -26.16 15.40 23.00
CA VAL A 19 -26.50 14.43 24.06
C VAL A 19 -26.59 13.00 23.51
N PHE A 20 -27.23 12.78 22.36
CA PHE A 20 -27.24 11.46 21.72
C PHE A 20 -25.84 10.99 21.29
N SER A 21 -24.97 11.91 20.86
CA SER A 21 -23.56 11.62 20.56
C SER A 21 -22.78 11.24 21.82
N ALA A 22 -22.97 11.95 22.94
CA ALA A 22 -22.34 11.60 24.22
C ALA A 22 -22.82 10.25 24.78
N ILE A 23 -24.12 9.94 24.62
CA ILE A 23 -24.66 8.61 24.96
C ILE A 23 -24.09 7.54 24.01
N GLY A 24 -23.96 7.83 22.71
CA GLY A 24 -23.34 6.94 21.74
C GLY A 24 -21.87 6.62 22.08
N ILE A 25 -21.07 7.65 22.35
CA ILE A 25 -19.65 7.52 22.73
C ILE A 25 -19.50 6.78 24.05
N THR A 26 -20.34 7.06 25.07
CA THR A 26 -20.27 6.31 26.34
C THR A 26 -20.75 4.88 26.23
N LEU A 27 -21.75 4.57 25.39
CA LEU A 27 -22.15 3.19 25.10
C LEU A 27 -21.06 2.42 24.33
N VAL A 28 -20.47 3.02 23.28
CA VAL A 28 -19.33 2.42 22.57
C VAL A 28 -18.15 2.23 23.51
N SER A 29 -17.77 3.24 24.30
CA SER A 29 -16.68 3.14 25.27
C SER A 29 -16.92 2.10 26.37
N THR A 30 -18.18 1.84 26.78
CA THR A 30 -18.49 0.81 27.79
C THR A 30 -18.66 -0.59 27.22
N PHE A 31 -18.93 -0.74 25.91
CA PHE A 31 -18.90 -2.03 25.20
C PHE A 31 -17.50 -2.42 24.73
N SER A 32 -16.75 -1.50 24.11
CA SER A 32 -15.40 -1.77 23.57
C SER A 32 -14.34 -2.08 24.65
N MET A 33 -14.61 -1.81 25.93
CA MET A 33 -13.76 -2.25 27.05
C MET A 33 -14.11 -3.64 27.60
N LYS A 34 -14.93 -4.45 26.88
CA LYS A 34 -15.31 -5.81 27.30
C LYS A 34 -15.16 -6.91 26.24
N GLU A 35 -14.68 -6.61 25.05
CA GLU A 35 -14.32 -7.65 24.07
C GLU A 35 -12.93 -8.20 24.36
N THR A 36 -12.86 -9.20 25.26
CA THR A 36 -11.66 -10.03 25.40
C THR A 36 -11.35 -10.70 24.06
N SER A 37 -10.16 -10.47 23.51
CA SER A 37 -9.77 -11.02 22.22
C SER A 37 -9.88 -12.55 22.19
N TYR A 38 -10.23 -13.09 21.02
CA TYR A 38 -10.35 -14.54 20.80
C TYR A 38 -9.02 -15.28 21.09
N GLU A 39 -7.88 -14.60 20.88
CA GLU A 39 -6.54 -15.02 21.30
C GLU A 39 -6.43 -15.16 22.84
N GLU A 40 -6.95 -14.20 23.61
CA GLU A 40 -6.88 -14.22 25.07
C GLU A 40 -7.78 -15.32 25.66
N ALA A 41 -8.94 -15.57 25.05
CA ALA A 41 -9.83 -16.66 25.41
C ALA A 41 -9.16 -18.03 25.19
N LEU A 42 -8.49 -18.22 24.04
CA LEU A 42 -7.68 -19.42 23.75
C LEU A 42 -6.47 -19.56 24.68
N ALA A 43 -5.81 -18.46 25.04
CA ALA A 43 -4.70 -18.46 25.99
C ALA A 43 -5.15 -18.87 27.41
N LYS A 44 -6.28 -18.35 27.90
CA LYS A 44 -6.89 -18.79 29.17
C LYS A 44 -7.31 -20.25 29.14
N GLN A 45 -7.97 -20.71 28.07
CA GLN A 45 -8.39 -22.11 27.95
C GLN A 45 -7.19 -23.07 28.04
N ARG A 46 -6.04 -22.71 27.44
CA ARG A 46 -4.79 -23.48 27.58
C ARG A 46 -4.19 -23.40 28.99
N GLN A 47 -4.15 -22.21 29.58
CA GLN A 47 -3.58 -22.01 30.92
C GLN A 47 -4.40 -22.69 32.03
N ASP A 48 -5.72 -22.82 31.86
CA ASP A 48 -6.58 -23.56 32.78
C ASP A 48 -6.55 -25.07 32.51
N SER A 49 -6.39 -25.54 31.26
CA SER A 49 -6.12 -26.97 31.00
C SER A 49 -4.78 -27.43 31.59
N ASP A 50 -3.74 -26.60 31.51
CA ASP A 50 -2.42 -26.88 32.10
C ASP A 50 -2.42 -26.84 33.65
N LYS A 51 -3.52 -26.40 34.28
CA LYS A 51 -3.70 -26.37 35.74
C LYS A 51 -4.48 -27.55 36.31
N ILE A 52 -5.12 -28.38 35.49
CA ILE A 52 -5.93 -29.51 35.95
C ILE A 52 -5.15 -30.83 35.77
N GLN A 53 -4.03 -30.95 36.50
CA GLN A 53 -3.47 -32.25 36.84
C GLN A 53 -3.00 -32.26 38.31
N PRO A 54 -3.60 -33.09 39.20
CA PRO A 54 -3.50 -32.88 40.64
C PRO A 54 -2.23 -33.47 41.27
N GLN A 55 -1.40 -32.62 41.87
CA GLN A 55 -0.24 -33.06 42.66
C GLN A 55 -0.64 -33.55 44.06
N ARG A 56 -0.56 -34.86 44.28
CA ARG A 56 -0.44 -35.50 45.61
C ARG A 56 0.52 -36.69 45.52
N SER A 57 1.34 -37.03 46.52
CA SER A 57 1.92 -36.29 47.66
C SER A 57 2.81 -37.26 48.46
N ASP A 58 3.99 -36.86 48.95
CA ASP A 58 4.35 -37.11 50.36
C ASP A 58 5.61 -36.36 50.87
N LYS A 59 5.89 -36.48 52.18
CA LYS A 59 6.86 -35.70 52.97
C LYS A 59 7.96 -36.59 53.56
N LYS A 60 9.24 -36.14 53.52
CA LYS A 60 10.20 -36.39 54.63
C LYS A 60 11.43 -35.47 54.67
N LYS A 61 11.67 -34.99 55.90
CA LYS A 61 12.89 -34.55 56.64
C LYS A 61 14.28 -34.40 55.93
N LYS A 62 15.29 -33.68 56.49
CA LYS A 62 15.43 -32.50 57.41
C LYS A 62 16.94 -32.29 57.76
N ALA A 63 17.45 -31.05 57.71
CA ALA A 63 18.76 -30.56 58.25
C ALA A 63 20.05 -31.13 57.58
N SER A 64 21.24 -30.49 57.58
CA SER A 64 21.89 -29.51 58.50
C SER A 64 23.06 -28.76 57.78
N GLU A 65 24.09 -28.18 58.41
CA GLU A 65 24.20 -26.89 59.14
C GLU A 65 25.69 -26.50 59.29
N LYS A 66 26.21 -25.44 58.62
CA LYS A 66 27.41 -24.60 58.97
C LYS A 66 27.75 -23.55 57.89
N LYS A 67 27.92 -22.23 58.18
CA LYS A 67 29.04 -21.46 58.82
C LYS A 67 30.27 -21.25 57.89
N ASN A 68 31.01 -20.13 57.83
CA ASN A 68 31.17 -18.87 58.62
C ASN A 68 31.60 -17.72 57.63
N LYS A 69 31.33 -16.40 57.77
CA LYS A 69 31.45 -15.35 58.83
C LYS A 69 32.79 -14.57 58.86
N ALA A 70 32.76 -13.27 58.49
CA ALA A 70 33.72 -12.20 58.89
C ALA A 70 33.02 -10.81 58.88
N LYS A 71 33.55 -9.77 59.58
CA LYS A 71 32.81 -8.49 59.84
C LYS A 71 33.70 -7.31 60.33
N LYS A 72 33.49 -6.05 59.86
CA LYS A 72 33.81 -4.70 60.46
C LYS A 72 33.74 -3.59 59.36
N LYS A 73 33.66 -2.26 59.58
CA LYS A 73 33.28 -1.35 60.71
C LYS A 73 33.01 0.08 60.14
N GLU A 74 31.95 0.77 60.61
CA GLU A 74 31.74 2.25 60.54
C GLU A 74 31.70 2.97 59.15
N GLU A 75 31.19 4.22 58.99
CA GLU A 75 30.75 5.26 59.94
C GLU A 75 29.44 6.00 59.48
N LYS A 76 28.97 7.06 60.18
CA LYS A 76 27.70 7.79 59.92
C LYS A 76 27.85 9.30 60.25
N PRO A 77 27.28 10.24 59.47
CA PRO A 77 26.18 11.11 59.97
C PRO A 77 25.22 11.63 58.85
N ASN A 78 24.31 12.60 59.02
CA ASN A 78 23.17 12.74 59.97
C ASN A 78 22.20 13.89 59.51
N GLY A 79 20.92 13.89 59.93
CA GLY A 79 19.88 14.90 59.61
C GLY A 79 18.78 14.35 58.67
N ASN A 80 17.45 14.37 58.91
CA ASN A 80 16.53 15.16 59.78
C ASN A 80 16.38 16.62 59.29
N ILE A 81 15.20 17.23 59.05
CA ILE A 81 13.79 17.10 59.55
C ILE A 81 12.84 17.06 58.30
N SER A 82 11.59 16.54 58.22
CA SER A 82 10.37 16.75 59.04
C SER A 82 9.27 15.68 58.92
N GLU A 83 8.27 15.78 59.80
CA GLU A 83 6.89 15.22 59.81
C GLU A 83 5.85 16.35 59.48
N PRO A 84 4.49 16.16 59.40
CA PRO A 84 3.66 15.16 60.13
C PRO A 84 2.44 14.49 59.43
N GLU A 85 1.86 13.53 60.16
CA GLU A 85 0.49 12.93 60.08
C GLU A 85 -0.63 13.93 60.54
N PRO A 86 -1.97 13.66 60.52
CA PRO A 86 -2.73 12.43 60.92
C PRO A 86 -3.65 11.83 59.79
N GLU A 87 -4.23 10.62 59.85
CA GLU A 87 -5.01 9.82 60.86
C GLU A 87 -6.56 10.10 60.86
N PRO A 88 -7.46 9.17 61.30
CA PRO A 88 -8.43 8.53 60.36
C PRO A 88 -9.90 8.29 60.88
N ILE A 89 -10.66 7.36 60.24
CA ILE A 89 -11.92 6.64 60.64
C ILE A 89 -13.23 7.46 60.90
N PRO A 90 -14.45 6.87 61.09
CA PRO A 90 -14.98 5.50 60.88
C PRO A 90 -16.38 5.38 60.17
N GLU A 91 -16.88 4.14 60.11
CA GLU A 91 -18.23 3.60 59.79
C GLU A 91 -19.45 4.27 60.51
N PRO A 92 -20.72 3.93 60.13
CA PRO A 92 -21.44 2.89 60.91
C PRO A 92 -22.35 1.92 60.10
N VAL A 93 -22.92 0.94 60.83
CA VAL A 93 -23.65 -0.28 60.39
C VAL A 93 -25.17 -0.21 60.72
N VAL A 94 -25.92 -1.32 60.53
CA VAL A 94 -27.33 -1.64 60.92
C VAL A 94 -28.35 -1.42 59.80
N GLU A 95 -29.10 -2.39 59.22
CA GLU A 95 -29.62 -3.76 59.57
C GLU A 95 -31.07 -3.81 60.12
N ASN A 96 -31.85 -4.82 59.67
CA ASN A 96 -33.18 -5.26 60.17
C ASN A 96 -34.42 -4.38 59.85
N SER A 97 -35.64 -4.89 59.56
CA SER A 97 -36.18 -6.27 59.41
C SER A 97 -37.40 -6.35 58.46
N GLU A 98 -37.61 -7.50 57.79
CA GLU A 98 -38.84 -8.33 57.54
C GLU A 98 -40.31 -7.78 57.60
N PRO A 99 -41.39 -8.55 57.21
CA PRO A 99 -41.48 -9.96 56.73
C PRO A 99 -42.43 -10.25 55.52
N LYS A 100 -42.49 -11.54 55.13
CA LYS A 100 -43.56 -12.28 54.39
C LYS A 100 -43.71 -12.07 52.86
N ALA A 101 -44.00 -13.10 52.05
CA ALA A 101 -44.25 -14.53 52.32
C ALA A 101 -43.80 -15.47 51.18
N ALA A 102 -43.49 -16.73 51.53
CA ALA A 102 -43.19 -17.88 50.65
C ALA A 102 -44.49 -18.73 50.38
N PRO A 103 -44.50 -19.94 49.77
CA PRO A 103 -43.43 -20.92 49.44
C PRO A 103 -43.38 -21.29 47.92
N HIS A 104 -42.63 -22.26 47.34
CA HIS A 104 -41.80 -23.41 47.76
C HIS A 104 -40.89 -23.82 46.54
N VAL A 105 -39.97 -24.82 46.46
CA VAL A 105 -39.48 -25.96 47.29
C VAL A 105 -37.96 -26.19 47.03
N GLU A 106 -37.29 -26.97 47.87
CA GLU A 106 -35.95 -27.62 47.75
C GLU A 106 -36.08 -29.10 47.26
N PRO A 107 -35.08 -30.04 47.30
CA PRO A 107 -33.65 -30.02 47.74
C PRO A 107 -32.59 -30.51 46.69
N GLU A 108 -31.33 -30.03 46.67
CA GLU A 108 -30.07 -30.54 47.30
C GLU A 108 -29.19 -31.46 46.33
N PRO A 109 -28.02 -32.09 46.66
CA PRO A 109 -26.76 -31.83 45.92
C PRO A 109 -25.97 -33.05 45.33
N GLU A 110 -24.72 -32.80 44.85
CA GLU A 110 -23.52 -33.65 44.52
C GLU A 110 -23.58 -35.20 44.56
N PRO A 111 -22.84 -35.96 43.68
CA PRO A 111 -21.36 -35.84 43.51
C PRO A 111 -20.73 -36.28 42.14
N GLU A 112 -19.38 -36.30 42.04
CA GLU A 112 -18.57 -37.03 41.02
C GLU A 112 -18.59 -38.58 41.22
N PRO A 113 -18.31 -39.42 40.19
CA PRO A 113 -16.94 -39.95 39.98
C PRO A 113 -16.54 -40.37 38.52
N GLN A 114 -15.29 -40.82 38.36
CA GLN A 114 -14.68 -41.52 37.19
C GLN A 114 -15.05 -43.05 37.17
N PRO A 115 -14.47 -43.99 36.34
CA PRO A 115 -13.50 -43.90 35.21
C PRO A 115 -13.83 -44.80 33.98
N GLU A 116 -12.82 -45.04 33.11
CA GLU A 116 -12.80 -45.95 31.94
C GLU A 116 -12.64 -47.47 32.26
N PRO A 117 -12.72 -48.35 31.23
CA PRO A 117 -12.04 -49.66 31.24
C PRO A 117 -11.14 -49.96 29.99
N VAL A 118 -9.86 -49.60 30.08
CA VAL A 118 -8.63 -50.38 29.72
C VAL A 118 -8.61 -51.39 28.53
N ILE A 119 -7.88 -51.00 27.47
CA ILE A 119 -6.88 -51.71 26.63
C ILE A 119 -6.65 -53.25 26.78
N VAL A 120 -6.69 -53.98 25.65
CA VAL A 120 -5.84 -55.18 25.30
C VAL A 120 -5.69 -55.24 23.76
N SER A 121 -4.56 -54.87 23.14
CA SER A 121 -3.37 -55.67 22.72
C SER A 121 -3.54 -56.61 21.49
N GLU A 122 -2.63 -56.48 20.51
CA GLU A 122 -2.54 -57.26 19.25
C GLU A 122 -1.17 -58.00 19.14
N PRO A 123 -1.08 -59.23 18.57
CA PRO A 123 0.16 -60.01 18.52
C PRO A 123 0.88 -60.09 17.16
N GLU A 124 2.21 -60.17 17.20
CA GLU A 124 3.15 -60.25 16.06
C GLU A 124 3.44 -61.71 15.59
N VAL A 125 3.65 -61.95 14.28
CA VAL A 125 4.18 -63.23 13.72
C VAL A 125 5.19 -62.99 12.57
N LYS A 126 6.21 -63.85 12.43
CA LYS A 126 7.39 -63.69 11.53
C LYS A 126 7.59 -64.86 10.49
N PRO A 127 8.47 -64.74 9.46
CA PRO A 127 8.28 -65.38 8.12
C PRO A 127 9.39 -66.35 7.63
N LYS A 128 9.23 -66.99 6.43
CA LYS A 128 10.26 -67.45 5.41
C LYS A 128 9.67 -68.39 4.28
N PRO A 129 10.36 -68.79 3.16
CA PRO A 129 10.91 -68.00 2.01
C PRO A 129 10.79 -68.66 0.57
N VAL A 130 11.53 -68.12 -0.45
CA VAL A 130 12.07 -68.75 -1.73
C VAL A 130 11.41 -68.51 -3.14
N VAL A 131 11.75 -67.38 -3.82
CA VAL A 131 12.54 -67.15 -5.10
C VAL A 131 12.72 -68.32 -6.15
N PRO A 132 12.87 -68.18 -7.51
CA PRO A 132 13.13 -67.01 -8.42
C PRO A 132 12.29 -66.83 -9.74
N GLU A 133 12.57 -65.70 -10.44
CA GLU A 133 12.53 -65.26 -11.89
C GLU A 133 12.26 -66.22 -13.10
N PRO A 134 12.06 -65.72 -14.37
CA PRO A 134 12.27 -64.35 -14.93
C PRO A 134 11.11 -63.71 -15.76
N ALA A 135 11.32 -62.48 -16.28
CA ALA A 135 10.35 -61.66 -17.05
C ALA A 135 10.51 -61.73 -18.60
N PRO A 136 9.60 -61.15 -19.43
CA PRO A 136 9.70 -59.70 -19.77
C PRO A 136 8.38 -58.92 -20.06
N LYS A 137 8.49 -57.57 -19.98
CA LYS A 137 7.71 -56.42 -20.56
C LYS A 137 6.43 -56.72 -21.38
N ILE A 138 5.33 -55.96 -21.24
CA ILE A 138 5.15 -54.56 -21.73
C ILE A 138 3.98 -53.82 -21.01
N VAL A 139 4.22 -52.53 -20.67
CA VAL A 139 3.31 -51.35 -20.48
C VAL A 139 1.82 -51.52 -20.09
N GLU A 140 1.43 -50.96 -18.93
CA GLU A 140 0.11 -50.35 -18.65
C GLU A 140 0.26 -49.20 -17.60
N CYS A 141 -0.83 -48.49 -17.25
CA CYS A 141 -0.86 -47.18 -16.58
C CYS A 141 -1.19 -47.18 -15.05
N ALA A 142 -1.04 -45.97 -14.46
CA ALA A 142 -1.77 -45.43 -13.29
C ALA A 142 -1.38 -45.81 -11.83
N VAL A 143 -0.67 -44.87 -11.19
CA VAL A 143 -0.87 -44.25 -9.86
C VAL A 143 -1.63 -45.02 -8.74
N PRO A 144 -0.97 -45.21 -7.59
CA PRO A 144 -1.54 -45.18 -6.23
C PRO A 144 -0.92 -44.03 -5.38
N PRO A 145 -1.21 -43.87 -4.07
CA PRO A 145 -2.46 -43.31 -3.55
C PRO A 145 -2.25 -42.13 -2.55
N THR A 146 -3.34 -41.46 -2.16
CA THR A 146 -3.37 -40.41 -1.12
C THR A 146 -4.12 -40.89 0.13
N VAL A 147 -3.81 -40.34 1.32
CA VAL A 147 -4.53 -40.57 2.59
C VAL A 147 -5.08 -39.25 3.19
N ASN A 148 -6.10 -39.34 4.05
CA ASN A 148 -7.11 -38.29 4.30
C ASN A 148 -6.96 -37.51 5.64
N ALA A 149 -8.08 -36.96 6.15
CA ALA A 149 -8.30 -36.10 7.33
C ALA A 149 -7.85 -34.62 7.18
N VAL A 150 -8.70 -33.58 7.10
CA VAL A 150 -10.12 -33.30 7.48
C VAL A 150 -10.36 -33.01 8.98
N VAL A 151 -10.95 -31.85 9.26
CA VAL A 151 -12.00 -31.52 10.27
C VAL A 151 -12.55 -30.11 9.94
N ALA A 152 -13.79 -29.76 10.35
CA ALA A 152 -14.50 -28.53 9.96
C ALA A 152 -15.58 -28.09 10.99
N THR A 153 -16.58 -27.28 10.55
CA THR A 153 -17.88 -26.87 11.20
C THR A 153 -17.94 -25.49 11.91
N LEU A 154 -19.05 -24.72 11.96
CA LEU A 154 -20.33 -24.68 11.18
C LEU A 154 -21.15 -23.36 11.41
N ALA A 155 -21.69 -22.74 10.33
CA ALA A 155 -23.01 -22.05 10.20
C ALA A 155 -23.46 -20.91 11.19
N PRO A 156 -24.60 -20.18 11.01
CA PRO A 156 -25.62 -20.15 9.92
C PRO A 156 -25.90 -18.73 9.30
N SER A 157 -26.96 -18.60 8.48
CA SER A 157 -27.36 -17.40 7.68
C SER A 157 -28.80 -16.91 7.97
N PRO A 158 -29.21 -15.68 7.57
CA PRO A 158 -30.39 -15.60 6.67
C PRO A 158 -30.55 -14.36 5.71
N LYS A 159 -30.80 -14.67 4.42
CA LYS A 159 -31.92 -14.20 3.53
C LYS A 159 -32.13 -12.74 3.01
N GLU A 160 -32.31 -12.69 1.67
CA GLU A 160 -33.33 -11.93 0.86
C GLU A 160 -33.26 -10.40 0.58
N LYS A 161 -33.19 -10.03 -0.72
CA LYS A 161 -34.34 -9.49 -1.52
C LYS A 161 -34.08 -9.35 -3.04
N LYS A 162 -35.12 -8.99 -3.83
CA LYS A 162 -35.33 -9.38 -5.25
C LYS A 162 -35.53 -8.23 -6.28
N LYS A 163 -35.03 -8.46 -7.51
CA LYS A 163 -35.60 -8.11 -8.86
C LYS A 163 -35.72 -6.64 -9.35
N LYS A 164 -35.26 -6.41 -10.60
CA LYS A 164 -36.09 -6.24 -11.86
C LYS A 164 -35.16 -6.21 -13.10
N LYS A 165 -35.39 -7.08 -14.11
CA LYS A 165 -36.09 -6.88 -15.42
C LYS A 165 -35.40 -5.88 -16.39
N LEU A 166 -35.13 -6.10 -17.70
CA LEU A 166 -35.36 -7.14 -18.76
C LEU A 166 -36.18 -6.61 -19.96
N ALA A 167 -35.53 -6.54 -21.13
CA ALA A 167 -36.07 -6.70 -22.51
C ALA A 167 -34.89 -7.15 -23.41
N LYS A 168 -34.90 -8.13 -24.33
CA LYS A 168 -35.90 -8.90 -25.12
C LYS A 168 -36.34 -8.26 -26.45
N VAL A 169 -35.65 -8.62 -27.54
CA VAL A 169 -36.15 -8.78 -28.93
C VAL A 169 -35.38 -9.94 -29.61
N GLU A 170 -36.06 -10.63 -30.54
CA GLU A 170 -35.67 -11.73 -31.44
C GLU A 170 -36.81 -11.80 -32.53
N PRO A 171 -36.78 -12.55 -33.67
CA PRO A 171 -36.04 -13.81 -33.94
C PRO A 171 -35.58 -14.15 -35.39
N ALA A 172 -34.84 -15.26 -35.54
CA ALA A 172 -34.92 -16.28 -36.64
C ALA A 172 -34.48 -15.90 -38.11
N PRO A 173 -34.51 -16.85 -39.11
CA PRO A 173 -33.67 -18.08 -39.18
C PRO A 173 -33.15 -18.47 -40.60
N VAL A 174 -32.16 -19.39 -40.70
CA VAL A 174 -31.88 -20.21 -41.91
C VAL A 174 -31.48 -21.66 -41.52
N LYS A 175 -31.70 -22.65 -42.41
CA LYS A 175 -31.52 -24.10 -42.17
C LYS A 175 -30.16 -24.66 -42.66
N PRO A 176 -29.61 -25.72 -42.03
CA PRO A 176 -28.59 -26.60 -42.61
C PRO A 176 -29.17 -27.69 -43.54
N VAL A 177 -28.29 -28.49 -44.17
CA VAL A 177 -28.61 -29.57 -45.13
C VAL A 177 -27.84 -30.86 -44.76
N GLU A 178 -28.45 -32.01 -45.01
CA GLU A 178 -27.99 -33.40 -44.78
C GLU A 178 -27.12 -33.87 -46.01
N VAL A 179 -26.28 -34.92 -46.06
CA VAL A 179 -26.40 -36.37 -45.74
C VAL A 179 -24.97 -37.01 -45.66
N PRO A 180 -24.75 -38.34 -45.52
CA PRO A 180 -24.35 -39.04 -44.28
C PRO A 180 -22.93 -39.64 -44.26
N GLU A 181 -22.48 -40.16 -43.10
CA GLU A 181 -21.57 -41.31 -43.08
C GLU A 181 -21.82 -42.29 -41.88
N VAL A 182 -21.27 -43.49 -42.02
CA VAL A 182 -21.54 -44.78 -41.36
C VAL A 182 -21.54 -44.80 -39.82
N VAL A 183 -22.50 -45.55 -39.25
CA VAL A 183 -22.52 -45.96 -37.83
C VAL A 183 -21.81 -47.31 -37.64
N VAL A 184 -20.89 -47.37 -36.67
CA VAL A 184 -20.46 -48.63 -36.05
C VAL A 184 -20.64 -48.50 -34.53
N LYS A 185 -21.38 -49.42 -33.91
CA LYS A 185 -21.62 -49.47 -32.46
C LYS A 185 -21.40 -50.90 -31.97
N VAL A 186 -20.63 -51.07 -30.90
CA VAL A 186 -20.41 -52.38 -30.26
C VAL A 186 -20.56 -52.24 -28.75
N GLU A 187 -21.51 -52.97 -28.19
CA GLU A 187 -21.66 -53.26 -26.76
C GLU A 187 -21.42 -54.77 -26.58
N PRO A 188 -20.64 -55.23 -25.59
CA PRO A 188 -20.49 -56.66 -25.30
C PRO A 188 -21.57 -57.12 -24.32
N VAL A 189 -22.51 -57.94 -24.78
CA VAL A 189 -23.43 -58.72 -23.92
C VAL A 189 -23.02 -60.18 -23.99
N VAL A 190 -22.94 -60.84 -22.82
CA VAL A 190 -22.56 -62.25 -22.71
C VAL A 190 -23.63 -63.14 -23.35
N ALA A 191 -23.23 -64.02 -24.28
CA ALA A 191 -24.11 -64.95 -24.96
C ALA A 191 -23.90 -66.39 -24.45
N GLU A 192 -24.95 -66.96 -23.86
CA GLU A 192 -25.08 -68.38 -23.57
C GLU A 192 -25.17 -69.20 -24.87
N VAL A 193 -24.45 -70.33 -24.98
CA VAL A 193 -24.46 -71.19 -26.17
C VAL A 193 -24.71 -72.65 -25.79
N ALA A 194 -25.84 -73.20 -26.27
CA ALA A 194 -26.20 -74.61 -26.10
C ALA A 194 -26.64 -75.23 -27.44
N ALA A 195 -25.88 -76.21 -27.96
CA ALA A 195 -26.17 -76.86 -29.23
C ALA A 195 -25.75 -78.36 -29.29
N LYS A 196 -26.72 -79.24 -29.01
CA LYS A 196 -26.94 -80.62 -29.50
C LYS A 196 -25.76 -81.57 -29.86
N ALA A 197 -25.71 -82.67 -29.07
CA ALA A 197 -25.78 -84.08 -29.50
C ALA A 197 -24.58 -84.83 -30.15
N ALA A 198 -24.13 -85.94 -29.52
CA ALA A 198 -24.23 -87.32 -30.06
C ALA A 198 -23.67 -88.44 -29.13
N VAL A 199 -24.51 -89.46 -28.85
CA VAL A 199 -24.23 -90.93 -28.84
C VAL A 199 -23.07 -91.56 -28.01
N ALA A 200 -23.48 -92.37 -27.00
CA ALA A 200 -22.87 -93.65 -26.51
C ALA A 200 -21.48 -93.65 -25.79
N PRO A 201 -21.11 -94.70 -25.01
CA PRO A 201 -21.80 -95.99 -24.82
C PRO A 201 -22.22 -96.40 -23.39
N GLU A 202 -23.17 -97.33 -23.42
CA GLU A 202 -23.74 -98.19 -22.38
C GLU A 202 -22.72 -99.03 -21.58
N VAL A 203 -23.02 -99.28 -20.29
CA VAL A 203 -22.37 -100.29 -19.44
C VAL A 203 -23.46 -101.13 -18.75
N ALA A 204 -23.36 -102.45 -18.82
CA ALA A 204 -24.49 -103.36 -18.63
C ALA A 204 -24.86 -103.67 -17.15
N PRO A 205 -26.16 -103.74 -16.80
CA PRO A 205 -26.62 -104.31 -15.53
C PRO A 205 -26.69 -105.85 -15.57
N SER A 206 -26.29 -106.52 -14.48
CA SER A 206 -26.21 -107.99 -14.41
C SER A 206 -27.58 -108.70 -14.43
N PRO A 207 -27.73 -109.86 -15.12
CA PRO A 207 -29.04 -110.49 -15.38
C PRO A 207 -29.75 -111.10 -14.16
N TYR A 208 -29.08 -111.25 -13.00
CA TYR A 208 -29.67 -111.89 -11.83
C TYR A 208 -30.85 -111.14 -11.21
N LYS A 209 -30.82 -109.79 -11.18
CA LYS A 209 -31.95 -109.00 -10.63
C LYS A 209 -33.23 -109.21 -11.44
N THR A 210 -33.12 -109.25 -12.77
CA THR A 210 -34.25 -109.47 -13.68
C THR A 210 -34.90 -110.83 -13.46
N MET A 211 -34.11 -111.91 -13.30
CA MET A 211 -34.65 -113.24 -13.01
C MET A 211 -35.36 -113.32 -11.65
N VAL A 212 -34.80 -112.70 -10.60
CA VAL A 212 -35.44 -112.68 -9.27
C VAL A 212 -36.75 -111.90 -9.31
N SER A 213 -36.78 -110.73 -9.95
CA SER A 213 -38.03 -109.97 -10.13
C SER A 213 -39.08 -110.79 -10.86
N ILE A 214 -38.76 -111.42 -11.99
CA ILE A 214 -39.69 -112.27 -12.76
C ILE A 214 -40.25 -113.41 -11.89
N LEU A 215 -39.39 -114.11 -11.14
CA LEU A 215 -39.83 -115.20 -10.25
C LEU A 215 -40.75 -114.73 -9.11
N THR A 216 -40.65 -113.46 -8.69
CA THR A 216 -41.56 -112.86 -7.70
C THR A 216 -42.80 -112.18 -8.29
N SER A 217 -42.80 -111.83 -9.58
CA SER A 217 -43.92 -111.13 -10.24
C SER A 217 -44.82 -112.04 -11.09
N SER A 218 -44.36 -113.24 -11.44
CA SER A 218 -45.17 -114.23 -12.17
C SER A 218 -46.09 -114.99 -11.21
N SER A 219 -47.38 -114.66 -11.25
CA SER A 219 -48.44 -115.47 -10.61
C SER A 219 -48.62 -116.79 -11.36
N PHE A 220 -47.90 -117.83 -10.94
CA PHE A 220 -48.08 -119.20 -11.47
C PHE A 220 -49.53 -119.63 -11.34
N ASN A 221 -50.09 -120.15 -12.44
CA ASN A 221 -51.50 -120.54 -12.47
C ASN A 221 -51.69 -121.86 -11.70
N GLU A 222 -52.89 -122.13 -11.18
CA GLU A 222 -53.11 -123.30 -10.29
C GLU A 222 -52.74 -124.63 -10.99
N SER A 223 -53.01 -124.75 -12.29
CA SER A 223 -52.61 -125.91 -13.11
C SER A 223 -51.09 -126.04 -13.37
N GLU A 224 -50.32 -124.98 -13.15
CA GLU A 224 -48.85 -124.97 -13.24
C GLU A 224 -48.23 -125.28 -11.88
N ILE A 225 -48.81 -124.74 -10.80
CA ILE A 225 -48.52 -125.16 -9.42
C ILE A 225 -48.81 -126.65 -9.27
N GLN A 226 -49.92 -127.16 -9.80
CA GLN A 226 -50.26 -128.58 -9.77
C GLN A 226 -49.25 -129.44 -10.54
N LYS A 227 -48.72 -128.96 -11.67
CA LYS A 227 -47.61 -129.63 -12.40
C LYS A 227 -46.30 -129.57 -11.63
N LEU A 228 -46.00 -128.47 -10.94
CA LEU A 228 -44.83 -128.37 -10.07
C LEU A 228 -44.96 -129.36 -8.89
N PHE A 229 -46.16 -129.46 -8.30
CA PHE A 229 -46.49 -130.42 -7.26
C PHE A 229 -46.44 -131.86 -7.77
N GLU A 230 -46.86 -132.12 -9.01
CA GLU A 230 -46.75 -133.43 -9.67
C GLU A 230 -45.29 -133.81 -9.97
N ILE A 231 -44.45 -132.86 -10.39
CA ILE A 231 -43.01 -133.06 -10.61
C ILE A 231 -42.26 -133.30 -9.29
N ILE A 232 -42.59 -132.53 -8.25
CA ILE A 232 -42.04 -132.73 -6.89
C ILE A 232 -42.52 -134.08 -6.32
N SER A 233 -43.79 -134.44 -6.49
CA SER A 233 -44.35 -135.72 -6.03
C SER A 233 -43.81 -136.92 -6.83
N LYS A 234 -43.56 -136.77 -8.14
CA LYS A 234 -42.88 -137.78 -8.96
C LYS A 234 -41.38 -137.89 -8.64
N LYS A 235 -40.79 -136.92 -7.94
CA LYS A 235 -39.43 -137.01 -7.38
C LYS A 235 -39.42 -137.48 -5.92
N ALA A 236 -40.54 -137.41 -5.21
CA ALA A 236 -40.80 -138.10 -3.94
C ALA A 236 -41.09 -139.60 -4.19
N GLY A 237 -40.12 -140.29 -4.79
CA GLY A 237 -40.18 -141.74 -5.03
C GLY A 237 -40.33 -142.54 -3.74
N LYS A 238 -40.98 -143.69 -3.84
CA LYS A 238 -41.19 -144.62 -2.72
C LYS A 238 -39.88 -145.24 -2.22
N ASP A 239 -40.01 -145.98 -1.11
CA ASP A 239 -39.05 -146.99 -0.62
C ASP A 239 -37.78 -146.46 0.08
N SER A 240 -37.98 -145.75 1.20
CA SER A 240 -36.92 -145.49 2.20
C SER A 240 -37.39 -145.58 3.67
N TRP A 241 -38.48 -146.31 3.94
CA TRP A 241 -39.08 -146.45 5.30
C TRP A 241 -39.54 -147.88 5.61
N GLN A 242 -38.69 -148.89 5.39
CA GLN A 242 -38.99 -150.26 5.84
C GLN A 242 -37.77 -151.20 5.93
N LEU A 243 -36.79 -150.93 6.81
CA LEU A 243 -35.79 -151.95 7.24
C LEU A 243 -34.99 -151.54 8.51
N ALA A 244 -35.67 -151.39 9.65
CA ALA A 244 -35.05 -151.12 10.95
C ALA A 244 -35.80 -151.76 12.14
N SER A 245 -36.28 -153.00 11.98
CA SER A 245 -36.95 -153.73 13.07
C SER A 245 -35.94 -154.47 13.95
N GLN A 246 -35.69 -153.96 15.17
CA GLN A 246 -35.79 -154.73 16.43
C GLN A 246 -35.40 -153.93 17.69
N LYS A 247 -36.24 -154.06 18.74
CA LYS A 247 -35.99 -153.77 20.17
C LYS A 247 -35.66 -152.32 20.61
N GLY A 248 -36.71 -151.56 20.90
CA GLY A 248 -36.68 -150.34 21.75
C GLY A 248 -38.09 -149.84 22.03
N ASP A 249 -38.37 -149.30 23.23
CA ASP A 249 -39.70 -148.81 23.62
C ASP A 249 -39.96 -147.39 23.06
N PRO A 250 -41.02 -147.17 22.25
CA PRO A 250 -41.30 -145.88 21.64
C PRO A 250 -41.75 -144.79 22.62
N LEU A 251 -42.34 -145.13 23.77
CA LEU A 251 -42.92 -144.13 24.69
C LEU A 251 -41.85 -143.26 25.34
N ALA A 252 -40.72 -143.88 25.73
CA ALA A 252 -39.58 -143.17 26.29
C ALA A 252 -38.91 -142.23 25.27
N ALA A 253 -38.86 -142.64 23.99
CA ALA A 253 -38.32 -141.80 22.92
C ALA A 253 -39.17 -140.54 22.70
N LEU A 254 -40.50 -140.69 22.62
CA LEU A 254 -41.42 -139.55 22.47
C LEU A 254 -41.38 -138.60 23.68
N LYS A 255 -41.33 -139.12 24.92
CA LYS A 255 -41.21 -138.27 26.11
C LYS A 255 -39.91 -137.45 26.11
N LYS A 256 -38.77 -138.08 25.80
CA LYS A 256 -37.47 -137.39 25.69
C LYS A 256 -37.46 -136.38 24.55
N GLN A 257 -38.16 -136.66 23.45
CA GLN A 257 -38.30 -135.74 22.31
C GLN A 257 -39.19 -134.53 22.66
N LEU A 258 -40.22 -134.71 23.49
CA LEU A 258 -41.04 -133.61 24.02
C LEU A 258 -40.22 -132.72 24.97
N GLU A 259 -39.51 -133.33 25.93
CA GLU A 259 -38.67 -132.63 26.91
C GLU A 259 -37.56 -131.80 26.23
N GLU A 260 -36.90 -132.37 25.22
CA GLU A 260 -35.92 -131.64 24.39
C GLU A 260 -36.58 -130.56 23.52
N LYS A 261 -37.86 -130.69 23.14
CA LYS A 261 -38.62 -129.64 22.44
C LYS A 261 -39.09 -128.52 23.35
N GLU A 262 -39.46 -128.79 24.59
CA GLU A 262 -39.76 -127.78 25.61
C GLU A 262 -38.50 -127.01 26.01
N LYS A 263 -37.36 -127.70 26.10
CA LYS A 263 -36.03 -127.10 26.28
C LYS A 263 -35.60 -126.23 25.09
N GLN A 264 -35.88 -126.65 23.86
CA GLN A 264 -35.66 -125.81 22.67
C GLN A 264 -36.61 -124.61 22.64
N LEU A 265 -37.88 -124.77 23.03
CA LEU A 265 -38.84 -123.67 23.11
C LEU A 265 -38.46 -122.63 24.16
N THR A 266 -37.99 -123.06 25.34
CA THR A 266 -37.51 -122.15 26.40
C THR A 266 -36.19 -121.48 26.03
N ALA A 267 -35.28 -122.18 25.35
CA ALA A 267 -34.08 -121.58 24.78
C ALA A 267 -34.43 -120.51 23.73
N GLU A 268 -35.37 -120.77 22.82
CA GLU A 268 -35.79 -119.79 21.81
C GLU A 268 -36.60 -118.63 22.42
N GLN A 269 -37.40 -118.85 23.47
CA GLN A 269 -38.01 -117.76 24.23
C GLN A 269 -36.94 -116.88 24.90
N GLY A 270 -35.84 -117.48 25.38
CA GLY A 270 -34.64 -116.76 25.84
C GLY A 270 -33.97 -115.95 24.73
N ASN A 271 -33.73 -116.57 23.57
CA ASN A 271 -33.16 -115.91 22.39
C ASN A 271 -34.03 -114.72 21.93
N VAL A 272 -35.35 -114.90 21.87
CA VAL A 272 -36.31 -113.84 21.52
C VAL A 272 -36.35 -112.74 22.58
N ALA A 273 -36.24 -113.08 23.87
CA ALA A 273 -36.14 -112.06 24.94
C ALA A 273 -34.83 -111.27 24.86
N ALA A 274 -33.71 -111.92 24.57
CA ALA A 274 -32.41 -111.29 24.34
C ALA A 274 -32.43 -110.39 23.09
N ALA A 275 -32.92 -110.89 21.96
CA ALA A 275 -33.10 -110.14 20.72
C ALA A 275 -34.03 -108.93 20.90
N LYS A 276 -35.17 -109.10 21.59
CA LYS A 276 -36.10 -108.01 21.92
C LYS A 276 -35.45 -106.97 22.84
N THR A 277 -34.52 -107.37 23.71
CA THR A 277 -33.76 -106.44 24.56
C THR A 277 -32.71 -105.69 23.75
N ARG A 278 -31.95 -106.38 22.89
CA ARG A 278 -31.00 -105.76 21.95
C ARG A 278 -31.67 -104.82 20.95
N VAL A 279 -32.90 -105.11 20.51
CA VAL A 279 -33.70 -104.19 19.68
C VAL A 279 -34.09 -102.93 20.45
N ARG A 280 -34.49 -103.04 21.74
CA ARG A 280 -34.75 -101.85 22.58
C ARG A 280 -33.47 -101.02 22.81
N GLU A 281 -32.35 -101.70 23.02
CA GLU A 281 -31.02 -101.08 23.19
C GLU A 281 -30.61 -100.31 21.93
N LEU A 282 -30.62 -100.95 20.76
CA LEU A 282 -30.39 -100.30 19.46
C LEU A 282 -31.40 -99.17 19.18
N THR A 283 -32.66 -99.29 19.62
CA THR A 283 -33.66 -98.21 19.50
C THR A 283 -33.31 -97.01 20.39
N LYS A 284 -32.75 -97.24 21.59
CA LYS A 284 -32.28 -96.21 22.51
C LYS A 284 -30.97 -95.57 22.02
N GLU A 285 -30.06 -96.37 21.47
CA GLU A 285 -28.86 -95.88 20.80
C GLU A 285 -29.24 -95.00 19.61
N LEU A 286 -30.12 -95.47 18.72
CA LEU A 286 -30.62 -94.73 17.55
C LEU A 286 -31.32 -93.43 17.94
N SER A 287 -32.14 -93.42 19.00
CA SER A 287 -32.77 -92.17 19.47
C SER A 287 -31.75 -91.20 20.10
N SER A 288 -30.73 -91.71 20.81
CA SER A 288 -29.63 -90.89 21.35
C SER A 288 -28.67 -90.37 20.26
N ALA A 289 -28.48 -91.14 19.19
CA ALA A 289 -27.70 -90.74 18.02
C ALA A 289 -28.48 -89.69 17.22
N LYS A 290 -29.81 -89.86 17.08
CA LYS A 290 -30.68 -88.86 16.46
C LYS A 290 -30.71 -87.55 17.25
N SER A 291 -30.82 -87.59 18.58
CA SER A 291 -30.82 -86.36 19.39
C SER A 291 -29.45 -85.64 19.36
N LYS A 292 -28.34 -86.39 19.39
CA LYS A 292 -27.00 -85.84 19.15
C LYS A 292 -26.88 -85.23 17.75
N MET A 293 -27.35 -85.92 16.70
CA MET A 293 -27.34 -85.41 15.34
C MET A 293 -28.12 -84.10 15.23
N THR A 294 -29.35 -84.03 15.75
CA THR A 294 -30.13 -82.78 15.75
C THR A 294 -29.47 -81.67 16.56
N SER A 295 -28.72 -81.99 17.62
CA SER A 295 -27.97 -81.00 18.41
C SER A 295 -26.73 -80.46 17.69
N VAL A 296 -26.12 -81.26 16.81
CA VAL A 296 -25.02 -80.80 15.93
C VAL A 296 -25.60 -80.01 14.76
N GLU A 297 -26.72 -80.46 14.19
CA GLU A 297 -27.42 -79.77 13.11
C GLU A 297 -27.92 -78.37 13.53
N THR A 298 -28.49 -78.22 14.74
CA THR A 298 -28.83 -76.89 15.28
C THR A 298 -27.61 -76.05 15.61
N HIS A 299 -26.51 -76.63 16.10
CA HIS A 299 -25.25 -75.90 16.32
C HIS A 299 -24.71 -75.35 14.99
N MET A 300 -24.53 -76.20 13.97
CA MET A 300 -24.03 -75.79 12.66
C MET A 300 -24.96 -74.76 11.99
N SER A 301 -26.28 -74.91 12.13
CA SER A 301 -27.25 -73.93 11.63
C SER A 301 -27.13 -72.58 12.34
N SER A 302 -26.99 -72.59 13.68
CA SER A 302 -26.75 -71.38 14.47
C SER A 302 -25.41 -70.72 14.13
N GLU A 303 -24.36 -71.49 13.88
CA GLU A 303 -23.03 -71.00 13.53
C GLU A 303 -23.00 -70.41 12.11
N LEU A 304 -23.65 -71.07 11.13
CA LEU A 304 -23.86 -70.51 9.79
C LEU A 304 -24.69 -69.23 9.82
N SER A 305 -25.72 -69.15 10.69
CA SER A 305 -26.50 -67.94 10.89
C SER A 305 -25.66 -66.80 11.49
N ALA A 306 -24.84 -67.10 12.51
CA ALA A 306 -23.92 -66.13 13.12
C ALA A 306 -22.88 -65.62 12.12
N ARG A 307 -22.28 -66.51 11.31
CA ARG A 307 -21.36 -66.11 10.20
C ARG A 307 -22.08 -65.29 9.14
N GLY A 308 -23.33 -65.59 8.80
CA GLY A 308 -24.15 -64.78 7.89
C GLY A 308 -24.42 -63.36 8.42
N GLN A 309 -24.66 -63.23 9.73
CA GLN A 309 -24.79 -61.93 10.39
C GLN A 309 -23.45 -61.18 10.47
N GLU A 310 -22.34 -61.87 10.75
CA GLU A 310 -20.99 -61.30 10.75
C GLU A 310 -20.60 -60.75 9.37
N ILE A 311 -20.82 -61.52 8.30
CA ILE A 311 -20.61 -61.08 6.91
C ILE A 311 -21.47 -59.88 6.58
N SER A 312 -22.75 -59.88 7.00
CA SER A 312 -23.66 -58.75 6.80
C SER A 312 -23.20 -57.48 7.54
N ALA A 313 -22.68 -57.62 8.77
CA ALA A 313 -22.14 -56.52 9.57
C ALA A 313 -20.76 -56.03 9.08
N LEU A 314 -19.98 -56.87 8.39
CA LEU A 314 -18.78 -56.46 7.68
C LEU A 314 -19.13 -55.72 6.39
N GLN A 315 -20.10 -56.22 5.62
CA GLN A 315 -20.57 -55.57 4.39
C GLN A 315 -21.21 -54.20 4.67
N ALA A 316 -21.97 -54.06 5.76
CA ALA A 316 -22.49 -52.78 6.22
C ALA A 316 -21.36 -51.79 6.55
N ARG A 317 -20.40 -52.17 7.42
CA ARG A 317 -19.25 -51.31 7.77
C ARG A 317 -18.40 -50.92 6.57
N MET A 318 -18.21 -51.82 5.60
CA MET A 318 -17.53 -51.53 4.34
C MET A 318 -18.33 -50.54 3.48
N GLN A 319 -19.66 -50.65 3.43
CA GLN A 319 -20.51 -49.70 2.71
C GLN A 319 -20.52 -48.32 3.39
N ASP A 320 -20.55 -48.26 4.72
CA ASP A 320 -20.54 -47.01 5.49
C ASP A 320 -19.20 -46.28 5.34
N SER A 321 -18.07 -46.98 5.48
CA SER A 321 -16.71 -46.45 5.23
C SER A 321 -16.53 -45.96 3.79
N ASN A 322 -17.00 -46.71 2.79
CA ASN A 322 -16.99 -46.24 1.41
C ASN A 322 -17.85 -44.97 1.22
N GLN A 323 -19.02 -44.88 1.88
CA GLN A 323 -19.86 -43.68 1.82
C GLN A 323 -19.21 -42.48 2.56
N GLU A 324 -18.43 -42.73 3.61
CA GLU A 324 -17.64 -41.72 4.31
C GLU A 324 -16.50 -41.18 3.43
N HIS A 325 -15.68 -42.05 2.85
CA HIS A 325 -14.61 -41.64 1.92
C HIS A 325 -15.14 -40.90 0.68
N VAL A 326 -16.35 -41.22 0.20
CA VAL A 326 -17.01 -40.44 -0.87
C VAL A 326 -17.40 -39.03 -0.38
N LYS A 327 -17.86 -38.86 0.86
CA LYS A 327 -18.13 -37.53 1.45
C LYS A 327 -16.83 -36.74 1.64
N GLU A 328 -15.78 -37.35 2.18
CA GLU A 328 -14.45 -36.74 2.31
C GLU A 328 -13.93 -36.27 0.95
N THR A 329 -14.02 -37.12 -0.09
CA THR A 329 -13.58 -36.80 -1.45
C THR A 329 -14.38 -35.64 -2.05
N GLN A 330 -15.69 -35.57 -1.81
CA GLN A 330 -16.53 -34.44 -2.23
C GLN A 330 -16.19 -33.14 -1.47
N GLN A 331 -15.88 -33.23 -0.17
CA GLN A 331 -15.45 -32.09 0.64
C GLN A 331 -14.06 -31.57 0.22
N LEU A 332 -13.12 -32.46 -0.10
CA LEU A 332 -11.81 -32.10 -0.62
C LEU A 332 -11.92 -31.48 -2.02
N ASN A 333 -12.70 -32.07 -2.93
CA ASN A 333 -12.91 -31.50 -4.28
C ASN A 333 -13.58 -30.12 -4.25
N SER A 334 -14.58 -29.89 -3.40
CA SER A 334 -15.20 -28.57 -3.25
C SER A 334 -14.26 -27.55 -2.60
N LYS A 335 -13.38 -27.97 -1.67
CA LYS A 335 -12.32 -27.11 -1.14
C LYS A 335 -11.25 -26.78 -2.19
N ILE A 336 -10.88 -27.73 -3.06
CA ILE A 336 -9.97 -27.52 -4.19
C ILE A 336 -10.59 -26.50 -5.16
N GLN A 337 -11.86 -26.66 -5.54
CA GLN A 337 -12.56 -25.70 -6.40
C GLN A 337 -12.62 -24.29 -5.79
N SER A 338 -12.92 -24.18 -4.48
CA SER A 338 -12.94 -22.88 -3.80
C SER A 338 -11.55 -22.23 -3.72
N LEU A 339 -10.48 -23.02 -3.53
CA LEU A 339 -9.11 -22.52 -3.57
C LEU A 339 -8.66 -22.14 -4.99
N GLN A 340 -9.09 -22.87 -6.02
CA GLN A 340 -8.87 -22.50 -7.42
C GLN A 340 -9.60 -21.19 -7.76
N GLU A 341 -10.86 -21.05 -7.36
CA GLU A 341 -11.63 -19.82 -7.56
C GLU A 341 -11.02 -18.62 -6.82
N GLN A 342 -10.45 -18.81 -5.62
CA GLN A 342 -9.68 -17.77 -4.93
C GLN A 342 -8.34 -17.45 -5.61
N LEU A 343 -7.63 -18.46 -6.13
CA LEU A 343 -6.35 -18.28 -6.82
C LEU A 343 -6.52 -17.65 -8.22
N GLU A 344 -7.67 -17.84 -8.85
CA GLU A 344 -8.02 -17.21 -10.13
C GLU A 344 -8.55 -15.78 -9.92
N ASN A 345 -9.48 -15.57 -8.99
CA ASN A 345 -10.08 -14.24 -8.77
C ASN A 345 -9.19 -13.28 -7.97
N GLY A 346 -8.38 -13.77 -7.03
CA GLY A 346 -7.52 -12.94 -6.17
C GLY A 346 -6.52 -12.07 -6.94
N PRO A 347 -5.55 -12.65 -7.66
CA PRO A 347 -4.58 -11.90 -8.45
C PRO A 347 -5.22 -11.15 -9.62
N ASN A 348 -6.29 -11.67 -10.24
CA ASN A 348 -7.01 -10.92 -11.29
C ASN A 348 -7.72 -9.68 -10.74
N ALA A 349 -8.34 -9.74 -9.56
CA ALA A 349 -8.95 -8.59 -8.91
C ALA A 349 -7.89 -7.56 -8.46
N GLN A 350 -6.72 -8.02 -8.00
CA GLN A 350 -5.61 -7.14 -7.65
C GLN A 350 -4.99 -6.49 -8.89
N LEU A 351 -4.81 -7.24 -9.99
CA LEU A 351 -4.35 -6.72 -11.28
C LEU A 351 -5.35 -5.71 -11.87
N ALA A 352 -6.66 -5.98 -11.79
CA ALA A 352 -7.69 -5.04 -12.24
C ALA A 352 -7.68 -3.73 -11.44
N ARG A 353 -7.46 -3.79 -10.11
CA ARG A 353 -7.25 -2.59 -9.28
C ARG A 353 -5.99 -1.82 -9.69
N LEU A 354 -4.85 -2.50 -9.82
CA LEU A 354 -3.59 -1.87 -10.25
C LEU A 354 -3.69 -1.27 -11.67
N GLN A 355 -4.47 -1.87 -12.57
CA GLN A 355 -4.77 -1.31 -13.90
C GLN A 355 -5.68 -0.08 -13.81
N GLN A 356 -6.71 -0.10 -12.96
CA GLN A 356 -7.58 1.05 -12.70
C GLN A 356 -6.80 2.21 -12.07
N GLU A 357 -5.94 1.94 -11.08
CA GLU A 357 -5.04 2.90 -10.45
C GLU A 357 -4.05 3.48 -11.49
N ASN A 358 -3.49 2.65 -12.38
CA ASN A 358 -2.68 3.13 -13.50
C ASN A 358 -3.45 3.99 -14.50
N SER A 359 -4.74 3.74 -14.73
CA SER A 359 -5.59 4.66 -15.52
C SER A 359 -5.71 5.99 -14.80
N ILE A 360 -6.17 5.99 -13.55
CA ILE A 360 -6.39 7.19 -12.73
C ILE A 360 -5.11 8.03 -12.63
N LEU A 361 -3.94 7.41 -12.44
CA LEU A 361 -2.65 8.09 -12.39
C LEU A 361 -2.24 8.69 -13.75
N ARG A 362 -2.53 8.03 -14.88
CA ARG A 362 -2.31 8.59 -16.23
C ARG A 362 -3.26 9.73 -16.52
N ASP A 363 -4.54 9.59 -16.16
CA ASP A 363 -5.57 10.60 -16.37
C ASP A 363 -5.28 11.84 -15.51
N ALA A 364 -4.88 11.66 -14.25
CA ALA A 364 -4.41 12.73 -13.37
C ALA A 364 -3.11 13.38 -13.89
N LEU A 365 -2.15 12.61 -14.40
CA LEU A 365 -0.91 13.14 -15.00
C LEU A 365 -1.22 13.97 -16.26
N ASN A 366 -2.11 13.50 -17.13
CA ASN A 366 -2.56 14.21 -18.33
C ASN A 366 -3.34 15.50 -17.96
N GLN A 367 -4.18 15.44 -16.91
CA GLN A 367 -4.90 16.60 -16.39
C GLN A 367 -3.96 17.63 -15.78
N ALA A 368 -2.97 17.20 -14.99
CA ALA A 368 -1.94 18.07 -14.42
C ALA A 368 -1.06 18.70 -15.51
N THR A 369 -0.68 17.92 -16.53
CA THR A 369 0.13 18.38 -17.68
C THR A 369 -0.62 19.43 -18.49
N SER A 370 -1.86 19.13 -18.92
CA SER A 370 -2.68 20.10 -19.66
C SER A 370 -3.07 21.33 -18.83
N GLN A 371 -3.23 21.21 -17.51
CA GLN A 371 -3.40 22.36 -16.62
C GLN A 371 -2.11 23.20 -16.52
N ALA A 372 -0.93 22.57 -16.46
CA ALA A 372 0.35 23.27 -16.45
C ALA A 372 0.62 23.99 -17.79
N GLU A 373 0.39 23.32 -18.91
CA GLU A 373 0.47 23.92 -20.25
C GLU A 373 -0.54 25.07 -20.42
N SER A 374 -1.77 24.93 -19.90
CA SER A 374 -2.77 25.99 -19.93
C SER A 374 -2.33 27.21 -19.11
N ARG A 375 -1.78 27.00 -17.90
CA ARG A 375 -1.21 28.07 -17.06
C ARG A 375 -0.02 28.76 -17.75
N GLN A 376 0.94 27.99 -18.30
CA GLN A 376 2.08 28.53 -19.03
C GLN A 376 1.64 29.32 -20.27
N ASN A 377 0.63 28.85 -21.03
CA ASN A 377 0.08 29.58 -22.16
C ASN A 377 -0.63 30.88 -21.73
N ALA A 378 -1.32 30.89 -20.59
CA ALA A 378 -1.92 32.10 -20.01
C ALA A 378 -0.86 33.11 -19.53
N GLU A 379 0.22 32.64 -18.89
CA GLU A 379 1.35 33.47 -18.49
C GLU A 379 2.12 34.03 -19.70
N LEU A 380 2.34 33.22 -20.74
CA LEU A 380 2.92 33.66 -22.02
C LEU A 380 2.01 34.67 -22.74
N ALA A 381 0.70 34.49 -22.71
CA ALA A 381 -0.26 35.47 -23.25
C ALA A 381 -0.20 36.79 -22.46
N LYS A 382 -0.13 36.73 -21.13
CA LYS A 382 0.04 37.91 -20.28
C LYS A 382 1.37 38.62 -20.55
N LEU A 383 2.49 37.89 -20.58
CA LEU A 383 3.81 38.45 -20.90
C LEU A 383 3.83 39.10 -22.30
N ARG A 384 3.14 38.53 -23.29
CA ARG A 384 2.95 39.16 -24.61
C ARG A 384 2.13 40.44 -24.52
N GLN A 385 1.06 40.46 -23.72
CA GLN A 385 0.24 41.66 -23.48
C GLN A 385 1.03 42.75 -22.75
N ASP A 386 1.78 42.41 -21.70
CA ASP A 386 2.60 43.32 -20.91
C ASP A 386 3.75 43.91 -21.77
N CYS A 387 4.39 43.09 -22.63
CA CYS A 387 5.34 43.58 -23.64
C CYS A 387 4.70 44.57 -24.64
N VAL A 388 3.45 44.33 -25.08
CA VAL A 388 2.71 45.27 -25.94
C VAL A 388 2.31 46.53 -25.18
N HIS A 389 2.02 46.44 -23.88
CA HIS A 389 1.75 47.59 -23.01
C HIS A 389 2.98 48.48 -22.86
N LEU A 390 4.10 47.90 -22.40
CA LEU A 390 5.38 48.59 -22.25
C LEU A 390 5.88 49.20 -23.57
N ASN A 391 5.66 48.52 -24.70
CA ASN A 391 6.01 49.08 -26.01
C ASN A 391 5.13 50.28 -26.42
N ARG A 392 3.87 50.32 -25.99
CA ARG A 392 2.98 51.48 -26.15
C ARG A 392 3.42 52.62 -25.23
N GLU A 393 3.60 52.36 -23.94
CA GLU A 393 4.06 53.37 -22.96
C GLU A 393 5.40 53.98 -23.37
N LEU A 394 6.34 53.17 -23.88
CA LEU A 394 7.63 53.67 -24.38
C LEU A 394 7.48 54.57 -25.62
N LYS A 395 6.55 54.26 -26.53
CA LYS A 395 6.22 55.12 -27.68
C LYS A 395 5.57 56.42 -27.23
N GLU A 396 4.62 56.36 -26.30
CA GLU A 396 3.93 57.53 -25.73
C GLU A 396 4.91 58.43 -24.97
N ARG A 397 5.80 57.85 -24.16
CA ARG A 397 6.91 58.57 -23.50
C ARG A 397 7.87 59.21 -24.50
N THR A 398 8.24 58.50 -25.57
CA THR A 398 9.13 59.04 -26.61
C THR A 398 8.46 60.20 -27.36
N ALA A 399 7.16 60.09 -27.67
CA ALA A 399 6.39 61.16 -28.29
C ALA A 399 6.22 62.37 -27.37
N ALA A 400 5.96 62.15 -26.07
CA ALA A 400 5.89 63.20 -25.06
C ALA A 400 7.23 63.93 -24.89
N GLN A 401 8.35 63.20 -24.82
CA GLN A 401 9.68 63.79 -24.78
C GLN A 401 9.97 64.62 -26.04
N HIS A 402 9.62 64.12 -27.23
CA HIS A 402 9.80 64.89 -28.47
C HIS A 402 8.94 66.18 -28.47
N ALA A 403 7.71 66.13 -27.95
CA ALA A 403 6.87 67.31 -27.79
C ALA A 403 7.46 68.32 -26.78
N GLU A 404 8.01 67.84 -25.67
CA GLU A 404 8.73 68.66 -24.69
C GLU A 404 10.00 69.27 -25.30
N GLU A 405 10.77 68.52 -26.09
CA GLU A 405 11.97 69.02 -26.77
C GLU A 405 11.66 70.11 -27.81
N GLU A 406 10.56 69.98 -28.58
CA GLU A 406 10.10 71.05 -29.48
C GLU A 406 9.56 72.26 -28.71
N HIS A 407 8.86 72.05 -27.59
CA HIS A 407 8.46 73.15 -26.71
C HIS A 407 9.68 73.87 -26.12
N ARG A 408 10.70 73.13 -25.68
CA ARG A 408 11.97 73.65 -25.15
C ARG A 408 12.75 74.42 -26.22
N LYS A 409 12.80 73.94 -27.48
CA LYS A 409 13.35 74.69 -28.62
C LYS A 409 12.58 75.99 -28.84
N THR A 410 11.26 75.94 -28.79
CA THR A 410 10.37 77.11 -28.96
C THR A 410 10.51 78.13 -27.82
N LEU A 411 10.74 77.68 -26.58
CA LEU A 411 11.08 78.57 -25.46
C LEU A 411 12.50 79.15 -25.63
N GLN A 412 13.47 78.34 -26.07
CA GLN A 412 14.85 78.79 -26.30
C GLN A 412 14.93 79.87 -27.39
N THR A 413 14.18 79.76 -28.48
CA THR A 413 14.12 80.82 -29.51
C THR A 413 13.39 82.08 -29.02
N LYS A 414 12.34 81.94 -28.20
CA LYS A 414 11.68 83.07 -27.54
C LYS A 414 12.60 83.79 -26.54
N MET A 415 13.40 83.06 -25.76
CA MET A 415 14.38 83.66 -24.87
C MET A 415 15.48 84.40 -25.65
N ALA A 416 16.04 83.79 -26.70
CA ALA A 416 17.02 84.46 -27.55
C ALA A 416 16.48 85.75 -28.19
N ALA A 417 15.22 85.75 -28.66
CA ALA A 417 14.58 86.96 -29.19
C ALA A 417 14.33 88.03 -28.10
N ALA A 418 14.01 87.63 -26.86
CA ALA A 418 13.90 88.54 -25.72
C ALA A 418 15.26 89.10 -25.29
N GLU A 419 16.33 88.30 -25.33
CA GLU A 419 17.71 88.74 -25.10
C GLU A 419 18.18 89.74 -26.17
N GLU A 420 17.82 89.53 -27.44
CA GLU A 420 18.08 90.47 -28.53
C GLU A 420 17.34 91.80 -28.35
N GLN A 421 16.04 91.76 -27.99
CA GLN A 421 15.28 92.96 -27.64
C GLN A 421 15.86 93.70 -26.41
N LEU A 422 16.35 92.95 -25.42
CA LEU A 422 16.99 93.50 -24.21
C LEU A 422 18.38 94.09 -24.52
N ALA A 423 19.10 93.54 -25.49
CA ALA A 423 20.34 94.13 -26.02
C ALA A 423 20.04 95.41 -26.84
N GLN A 424 19.04 95.38 -27.72
CA GLN A 424 18.65 96.53 -28.54
C GLN A 424 18.15 97.72 -27.69
N THR A 425 17.35 97.46 -26.66
CA THR A 425 16.89 98.48 -25.71
C THR A 425 18.04 99.04 -24.86
N LYS A 426 19.03 98.22 -24.46
CA LYS A 426 20.27 98.71 -23.83
C LYS A 426 21.07 99.64 -24.74
N VAL A 427 21.24 99.30 -26.02
CA VAL A 427 21.92 100.19 -26.99
C VAL A 427 21.16 101.50 -27.14
N SER A 428 19.84 101.44 -27.33
CA SER A 428 18.97 102.64 -27.41
C SER A 428 19.06 103.51 -26.15
N HIS A 429 19.11 102.91 -24.96
CA HIS A 429 19.33 103.63 -23.70
C HIS A 429 20.70 104.33 -23.68
N VAL A 430 21.78 103.64 -24.05
CA VAL A 430 23.13 104.21 -24.07
C VAL A 430 23.25 105.34 -25.11
N ASP A 431 22.60 105.22 -26.28
CA ASP A 431 22.57 106.29 -27.28
C ASP A 431 21.76 107.50 -26.81
N ALA A 432 20.62 107.27 -26.12
CA ALA A 432 19.82 108.33 -25.50
C ALA A 432 20.57 109.01 -24.35
N GLU A 433 21.26 108.25 -23.51
CA GLU A 433 22.11 108.73 -22.41
C GLU A 433 23.29 109.55 -22.94
N GLN A 434 23.97 109.09 -24.00
CA GLN A 434 24.98 109.89 -24.71
C GLN A 434 24.40 111.15 -25.36
N ALA A 435 23.18 111.11 -25.87
CA ALA A 435 22.51 112.28 -26.44
C ALA A 435 22.10 113.29 -25.37
N LEU A 436 21.74 112.83 -24.16
CA LEU A 436 21.51 113.68 -22.99
C LEU A 436 22.83 114.25 -22.45
N GLN A 437 23.90 113.46 -22.36
CA GLN A 437 25.23 113.95 -21.99
C GLN A 437 25.71 115.03 -22.96
N LYS A 438 25.63 114.80 -24.28
CA LYS A 438 25.97 115.81 -25.30
C LYS A 438 25.11 117.08 -25.24
N LYS A 439 23.90 117.03 -24.66
CA LYS A 439 23.09 118.23 -24.35
C LYS A 439 23.58 118.90 -23.06
N LEU A 440 23.88 118.14 -22.02
CA LEU A 440 24.42 118.65 -20.75
C LEU A 440 25.78 119.33 -20.95
N ASP A 441 26.66 118.74 -21.77
CA ASP A 441 27.97 119.32 -22.14
C ASP A 441 27.78 120.66 -22.87
N ARG A 442 26.83 120.75 -23.81
CA ARG A 442 26.49 122.01 -24.50
C ARG A 442 25.95 123.06 -23.55
N VAL A 443 24.97 122.71 -22.71
CA VAL A 443 24.40 123.65 -21.72
C VAL A 443 25.46 124.10 -20.71
N SER A 444 26.43 123.24 -20.37
CA SER A 444 27.57 123.59 -19.51
C SER A 444 28.53 124.56 -20.20
N GLU A 445 28.76 124.40 -21.50
CA GLU A 445 29.60 125.30 -22.30
C GLU A 445 28.90 126.64 -22.58
N GLU A 446 27.61 126.63 -22.93
CA GLU A 446 26.75 127.81 -23.05
C GLU A 446 26.70 128.59 -21.72
N LEU A 447 26.62 127.89 -20.58
CA LEU A 447 26.71 128.50 -19.25
C LEU A 447 28.11 129.07 -18.97
N ARG A 448 29.18 128.42 -19.41
CA ARG A 448 30.56 128.92 -19.28
C ARG A 448 30.78 130.18 -20.14
N GLU A 449 30.23 130.22 -21.34
CA GLU A 449 30.23 131.41 -22.20
C GLU A 449 29.38 132.54 -21.60
N ALA A 450 28.20 132.23 -21.07
CA ALA A 450 27.34 133.21 -20.38
C ALA A 450 28.01 133.77 -19.11
N GLN A 451 28.73 132.94 -18.34
CA GLN A 451 29.55 133.38 -17.20
C GLN A 451 30.73 134.25 -17.65
N HIS A 452 31.36 133.94 -18.79
CA HIS A 452 32.43 134.78 -19.34
C HIS A 452 31.89 136.14 -19.86
N GLY A 453 30.72 136.14 -20.49
CA GLY A 453 29.99 137.36 -20.86
C GLY A 453 29.60 138.18 -19.63
N SER A 454 29.05 137.55 -18.59
CA SER A 454 28.68 138.20 -17.33
C SER A 454 29.89 138.82 -16.61
N THR A 455 31.00 138.11 -16.50
CA THR A 455 32.25 138.65 -15.91
C THR A 455 32.86 139.77 -16.76
N THR A 456 32.73 139.70 -18.09
CA THR A 456 33.14 140.79 -19.00
C THR A 456 32.25 142.03 -18.83
N LEU A 457 30.93 141.86 -18.73
CA LEU A 457 29.99 142.95 -18.47
C LEU A 457 30.18 143.57 -17.07
N GLN A 458 30.51 142.76 -16.06
CA GLN A 458 30.88 143.23 -14.72
C GLN A 458 32.15 144.09 -14.78
N ALA A 459 33.20 143.63 -15.48
CA ALA A 459 34.42 144.40 -15.66
C ALA A 459 34.20 145.71 -16.44
N GLN A 460 33.30 145.71 -17.43
CA GLN A 460 32.88 146.93 -18.14
C GLN A 460 32.09 147.88 -17.23
N ALA A 461 31.19 147.35 -16.38
CA ALA A 461 30.43 148.14 -15.42
C ALA A 461 31.33 148.77 -14.35
N ASP A 462 32.34 148.06 -13.87
CA ASP A 462 33.30 148.60 -12.90
C ASP A 462 34.26 149.61 -13.56
N ALA A 463 34.69 149.39 -14.81
CA ALA A 463 35.41 150.41 -15.58
C ALA A 463 34.56 151.68 -15.81
N ALA A 464 33.26 151.54 -16.05
CA ALA A 464 32.32 152.66 -16.16
C ALA A 464 32.14 153.40 -14.81
N LYS A 465 32.19 152.70 -13.67
CA LYS A 465 32.20 153.35 -12.33
C LYS A 465 33.48 154.15 -12.10
N GLU A 466 34.65 153.66 -12.50
CA GLU A 466 35.89 154.45 -12.41
C GLU A 466 35.85 155.67 -13.35
N GLN A 467 35.29 155.54 -14.57
CA GLN A 467 35.03 156.69 -15.43
C GLN A 467 34.08 157.70 -14.76
N ALA A 468 33.00 157.23 -14.14
CA ALA A 468 32.08 158.08 -13.38
C ALA A 468 32.77 158.81 -12.21
N LYS A 469 33.70 158.16 -11.49
CA LYS A 469 34.54 158.83 -10.48
C LYS A 469 35.39 159.94 -11.09
N THR A 470 36.08 159.69 -12.20
CA THR A 470 36.89 160.73 -12.87
C THR A 470 36.06 161.90 -13.37
N LEU A 471 34.79 161.66 -13.77
CA LEU A 471 33.84 162.71 -14.09
C LEU A 471 33.41 163.51 -12.85
N THR A 472 33.15 162.85 -11.71
CA THR A 472 32.85 163.58 -10.46
C THR A 472 34.05 164.40 -9.94
N GLU A 473 35.28 163.90 -10.04
CA GLU A 473 36.48 164.69 -9.70
C GLU A 473 36.69 165.89 -10.65
N LEU A 474 36.34 165.74 -11.93
CA LEU A 474 36.30 166.85 -12.89
C LEU A 474 35.20 167.85 -12.54
N GLN A 475 34.05 167.38 -12.05
CA GLN A 475 32.94 168.22 -11.62
C GLN A 475 33.24 169.00 -10.32
N GLU A 476 33.95 168.39 -9.36
CA GLU A 476 34.49 169.12 -8.19
C GLU A 476 35.50 170.20 -8.62
N ARG A 477 36.36 169.89 -9.60
CA ARG A 477 37.26 170.89 -10.21
C ARG A 477 36.50 172.00 -10.95
N MET A 478 35.37 171.71 -11.60
CA MET A 478 34.49 172.74 -12.15
C MET A 478 33.91 173.62 -11.04
N CYS A 479 33.37 173.06 -9.95
CA CYS A 479 32.82 173.82 -8.84
C CYS A 479 33.84 174.79 -8.21
N ALA A 480 35.11 174.38 -8.09
CA ALA A 480 36.19 175.26 -7.65
C ALA A 480 36.38 176.48 -8.60
N THR A 481 36.39 176.25 -9.91
CA THR A 481 36.44 177.35 -10.90
C THR A 481 35.15 178.17 -10.97
N GLU A 482 33.99 177.59 -10.63
CA GLU A 482 32.70 178.28 -10.60
C GLU A 482 32.60 179.25 -9.41
N THR A 483 33.20 178.91 -8.26
CA THR A 483 33.33 179.84 -7.13
C THR A 483 34.27 181.00 -7.44
N GLU A 484 35.40 180.75 -8.12
CA GLU A 484 36.32 181.82 -8.56
C GLU A 484 35.68 182.74 -9.63
N LEU A 485 34.67 182.23 -10.35
CA LEU A 485 33.82 183.02 -11.25
C LEU A 485 32.69 183.79 -10.55
N LYS A 486 32.23 183.36 -9.36
CA LYS A 486 31.17 184.06 -8.61
C LYS A 486 31.66 185.37 -8.00
N ASP A 487 32.85 185.39 -7.42
CA ASP A 487 33.48 186.61 -6.90
C ASP A 487 33.69 187.66 -8.01
N ARG A 488 33.82 187.23 -9.27
CA ARG A 488 33.88 188.09 -10.47
C ARG A 488 32.51 188.51 -11.02
N CYS A 489 31.42 187.88 -10.59
CA CYS A 489 30.06 188.26 -10.97
C CYS A 489 29.45 189.30 -10.03
N GLU A 490 29.87 189.39 -8.77
CA GLU A 490 29.41 190.43 -7.84
C GLU A 490 29.84 191.85 -8.29
N GLU A 491 30.98 191.99 -8.99
CA GLU A 491 31.38 193.24 -9.67
C GLU A 491 30.47 193.61 -10.87
N LEU A 492 29.67 192.67 -11.39
CA LEU A 492 28.81 192.87 -12.58
C LEU A 492 27.33 193.07 -12.25
N GLU A 493 26.83 192.69 -11.08
CA GLU A 493 25.41 192.89 -10.72
C GLU A 493 25.02 194.38 -10.58
N ILE A 494 25.96 195.26 -10.22
CA ILE A 494 25.75 196.72 -10.19
C ILE A 494 25.33 197.27 -11.57
N LEU A 495 25.66 196.58 -12.66
CA LEU A 495 25.34 196.99 -14.04
C LEU A 495 24.16 196.24 -14.68
N ARG A 496 23.45 195.35 -13.96
CA ARG A 496 22.27 194.65 -14.52
C ARG A 496 20.97 194.80 -13.74
N ALA A 497 20.81 195.92 -13.05
CA ALA A 497 19.51 196.45 -12.63
C ALA A 497 18.66 196.96 -13.84
N GLN A 498 18.49 196.14 -14.88
CA GLN A 498 17.63 196.39 -16.05
C GLN A 498 17.00 195.08 -16.55
N LEU A 499 15.69 194.91 -16.30
CA LEU A 499 14.80 193.79 -16.69
C LEU A 499 15.15 192.42 -16.05
N SER A 500 14.31 191.73 -15.24
CA SER A 500 12.83 191.57 -15.14
C SER A 500 12.20 190.97 -16.42
N GLN A 501 11.37 189.91 -16.45
CA GLN A 501 10.65 189.07 -15.45
C GLN A 501 10.07 187.80 -16.20
N GLU A 502 9.56 186.67 -15.64
CA GLU A 502 9.41 186.18 -14.25
C GLU A 502 9.35 184.62 -14.10
N LYS A 503 8.18 183.98 -14.36
CA LYS A 503 7.77 182.57 -14.01
C LYS A 503 6.40 182.27 -14.71
N PRO A 504 5.66 181.13 -14.56
CA PRO A 504 5.94 179.79 -13.97
C PRO A 504 5.40 178.58 -14.83
N SER A 505 5.29 177.38 -14.20
CA SER A 505 4.33 176.27 -14.51
C SER A 505 4.55 175.34 -15.73
N VAL A 506 4.09 174.06 -15.77
CA VAL A 506 3.72 173.02 -14.75
C VAL A 506 3.49 171.64 -15.44
N GLU A 507 3.59 170.50 -14.71
CA GLU A 507 3.06 169.12 -15.04
C GLU A 507 3.56 168.42 -16.37
N THR A 508 3.46 167.10 -16.64
CA THR A 508 3.35 165.82 -15.86
C THR A 508 3.85 164.61 -16.68
N GLU A 509 4.09 163.48 -15.99
CA GLU A 509 3.88 162.06 -16.40
C GLU A 509 4.04 161.59 -17.87
N ALA A 510 5.01 160.69 -18.12
CA ALA A 510 4.94 159.62 -19.14
C ALA A 510 6.09 158.57 -19.00
N ALA A 511 6.13 157.79 -17.90
CA ALA A 511 7.34 157.00 -17.56
C ALA A 511 7.13 155.51 -17.18
N VAL A 512 5.94 154.93 -17.33
CA VAL A 512 5.62 153.57 -16.80
C VAL A 512 4.96 152.63 -17.84
N GLN A 513 4.73 153.08 -19.08
CA GLN A 513 3.82 152.37 -20.01
C GLN A 513 4.51 151.45 -21.04
N ALA A 514 5.84 151.39 -21.08
CA ALA A 514 6.59 150.43 -21.91
C ALA A 514 7.01 149.18 -21.10
N GLU A 515 7.54 149.37 -19.89
CA GLU A 515 7.97 148.29 -18.98
C GLU A 515 6.86 147.27 -18.71
N VAL A 516 5.63 147.78 -18.45
CA VAL A 516 4.45 146.96 -18.12
C VAL A 516 4.09 146.02 -19.27
N GLN A 517 4.25 146.43 -20.52
CA GLN A 517 3.85 145.62 -21.67
C GLN A 517 4.82 144.46 -21.95
N TYR A 518 6.09 144.59 -21.55
CA TYR A 518 7.07 143.50 -21.57
C TYR A 518 6.85 142.52 -20.39
N LEU A 519 6.56 143.07 -19.20
CA LEU A 519 6.23 142.27 -18.02
C LEU A 519 4.94 141.45 -18.20
N ASP A 520 3.89 142.01 -18.81
CA ASP A 520 2.62 141.31 -19.04
C ASP A 520 2.80 140.10 -19.97
N VAL A 521 3.58 140.24 -21.04
CA VAL A 521 3.96 139.12 -21.93
C VAL A 521 4.80 138.07 -21.20
N PHE A 522 5.74 138.50 -20.34
CA PHE A 522 6.56 137.57 -19.54
C PHE A 522 5.73 136.83 -18.49
N VAL A 523 4.75 137.50 -17.86
CA VAL A 523 3.77 136.90 -16.95
C VAL A 523 2.87 135.90 -17.69
N CYS A 524 2.39 136.21 -18.89
CA CYS A 524 1.67 135.23 -19.72
C CYS A 524 2.51 133.99 -20.05
N SER A 525 3.79 134.16 -20.39
CA SER A 525 4.67 133.02 -20.69
C SER A 525 5.05 132.20 -19.44
N LEU A 526 5.22 132.86 -18.28
CA LEU A 526 5.34 132.17 -16.99
C LEU A 526 4.05 131.43 -16.65
N LYS A 527 2.88 131.98 -16.94
CA LYS A 527 1.58 131.32 -16.72
C LYS A 527 1.44 130.07 -17.60
N GLU A 528 1.78 130.14 -18.89
CA GLU A 528 1.86 128.95 -19.74
C GLU A 528 2.83 127.89 -19.20
N LYS A 529 3.93 128.30 -18.55
CA LYS A 529 4.89 127.36 -17.94
C LYS A 529 4.41 126.76 -16.62
N GLU A 530 3.68 127.53 -15.81
CA GLU A 530 3.01 127.05 -14.60
C GLU A 530 1.86 126.08 -14.95
N ASP A 531 1.10 126.37 -16.01
CA ASP A 531 0.02 125.51 -16.51
C ASP A 531 0.58 124.24 -17.19
N GLN A 532 1.73 124.33 -17.87
CA GLN A 532 2.47 123.15 -18.35
C GLN A 532 3.06 122.29 -17.21
N LEU A 533 3.58 122.92 -16.15
CA LEU A 533 4.11 122.20 -14.98
C LEU A 533 3.00 121.50 -14.20
N THR A 534 1.86 122.14 -13.98
CA THR A 534 0.70 121.52 -13.31
C THR A 534 0.07 120.42 -14.17
N SER A 535 0.08 120.54 -15.50
CA SER A 535 -0.29 119.43 -16.41
C SER A 535 0.68 118.24 -16.27
N LEU A 536 2.00 118.49 -16.20
CA LEU A 536 3.00 117.44 -16.00
C LEU A 536 2.95 116.82 -14.59
N GLU A 537 2.63 117.59 -13.54
CA GLU A 537 2.36 117.03 -12.21
C GLU A 537 1.09 116.17 -12.19
N ALA A 538 0.04 116.56 -12.94
CA ALA A 538 -1.16 115.72 -13.10
C ALA A 538 -0.85 114.42 -13.86
N GLU A 539 -0.06 114.46 -14.94
CA GLU A 539 0.42 113.25 -15.63
C GLU A 539 1.30 112.37 -14.74
N LEU A 540 2.20 112.96 -13.94
CA LEU A 540 3.03 112.22 -12.97
C LEU A 540 2.21 111.65 -11.80
N HIS A 541 1.10 112.29 -11.40
CA HIS A 541 0.16 111.74 -10.44
C HIS A 541 -0.64 110.58 -11.04
N GLN A 542 -1.16 110.74 -12.26
CA GLN A 542 -1.88 109.69 -12.96
C GLN A 542 -0.98 108.47 -13.21
N LEU A 543 0.24 108.65 -13.71
CA LEU A 543 1.21 107.55 -13.89
C LEU A 543 1.61 106.89 -12.56
N ARG A 544 1.55 107.61 -11.43
CA ARG A 544 1.75 107.04 -10.09
C ARG A 544 0.54 106.21 -9.64
N GLU A 545 -0.68 106.66 -9.91
CA GLU A 545 -1.91 105.90 -9.62
C GLU A 545 -2.07 104.68 -10.54
N GLU A 546 -1.69 104.78 -11.81
CA GLU A 546 -1.58 103.66 -12.75
C GLU A 546 -0.50 102.66 -12.29
N LEU A 547 0.68 103.14 -11.88
CA LEU A 547 1.73 102.26 -11.34
C LEU A 547 1.29 101.57 -10.03
N ASP A 548 0.60 102.28 -9.14
CA ASP A 548 0.12 101.71 -7.88
C ASP A 548 -1.13 100.84 -8.06
N THR A 549 -1.96 101.04 -9.10
CA THR A 549 -3.02 100.09 -9.46
C THR A 549 -2.45 98.83 -10.10
N VAL A 550 -1.45 98.94 -10.98
CA VAL A 550 -0.71 97.78 -11.52
C VAL A 550 0.00 96.99 -10.41
N LYS A 551 0.58 97.65 -9.40
CA LYS A 551 1.11 96.94 -8.21
C LYS A 551 0.02 96.23 -7.41
N ARG A 552 -1.17 96.83 -7.24
CA ARG A 552 -2.29 96.18 -6.54
C ARG A 552 -2.80 94.97 -7.32
N THR A 553 -3.04 95.09 -8.62
CA THR A 553 -3.51 93.94 -9.43
C THR A 553 -2.43 92.85 -9.54
N GLN A 554 -1.15 93.20 -9.65
CA GLN A 554 -0.06 92.21 -9.60
C GLN A 554 0.05 91.52 -8.23
N ALA A 555 -0.17 92.25 -7.14
CA ALA A 555 -0.22 91.67 -5.80
C ALA A 555 -1.44 90.75 -5.62
N GLU A 556 -2.63 91.18 -6.04
CA GLU A 556 -3.86 90.38 -6.03
C GLU A 556 -3.75 89.13 -6.92
N GLU A 557 -3.17 89.24 -8.11
CA GLU A 557 -2.92 88.09 -8.98
C GLU A 557 -1.91 87.12 -8.34
N SER A 558 -0.84 87.63 -7.73
CA SER A 558 0.11 86.79 -7.00
C SER A 558 -0.52 86.09 -5.79
N LEU A 559 -1.43 86.78 -5.09
CA LEU A 559 -2.18 86.23 -3.97
C LEU A 559 -3.19 85.18 -4.43
N ASN A 560 -3.86 85.39 -5.57
CA ASN A 560 -4.77 84.43 -6.17
C ASN A 560 -4.04 83.17 -6.64
N ARG A 561 -2.92 83.29 -7.36
CA ARG A 561 -2.07 82.15 -7.73
C ARG A 561 -1.55 81.38 -6.49
N VAL A 562 -1.23 82.09 -5.40
CA VAL A 562 -0.86 81.45 -4.12
C VAL A 562 -2.06 80.81 -3.43
N ASN A 563 -3.27 81.34 -3.57
CA ASN A 563 -4.49 80.73 -3.06
C ASN A 563 -4.91 79.48 -3.86
N GLU A 564 -4.79 79.52 -5.19
CA GLU A 564 -5.01 78.40 -6.11
C GLU A 564 -4.05 77.25 -5.82
N ALA A 565 -2.74 77.53 -5.75
CA ALA A 565 -1.74 76.54 -5.32
C ALA A 565 -1.92 76.08 -3.85
N ASN A 566 -2.67 76.82 -3.01
CA ASN A 566 -3.08 76.37 -1.69
C ASN A 566 -4.34 75.49 -1.72
N THR A 567 -5.29 75.71 -2.64
CA THR A 567 -6.45 74.81 -2.83
C THR A 567 -6.03 73.51 -3.47
N GLU A 568 -5.24 73.53 -4.56
CA GLU A 568 -4.66 72.32 -5.16
C GLU A 568 -3.86 71.52 -4.12
N ARG A 569 -2.99 72.18 -3.33
CA ARG A 569 -2.25 71.51 -2.26
C ARG A 569 -3.14 70.96 -1.16
N ARG A 570 -4.28 71.58 -0.84
CA ARG A 570 -5.27 71.05 0.11
C ARG A 570 -6.02 69.86 -0.48
N GLU A 571 -6.33 69.88 -1.76
CA GLU A 571 -6.98 68.80 -2.50
C GLU A 571 -6.04 67.60 -2.59
N TYR A 572 -4.79 67.77 -3.04
CA TYR A 572 -3.77 66.72 -2.95
C TYR A 572 -3.52 66.23 -1.51
N THR A 573 -3.59 67.11 -0.51
CA THR A 573 -3.50 66.68 0.91
C THR A 573 -4.74 65.88 1.34
N ALA A 574 -5.93 66.21 0.83
CA ALA A 574 -7.16 65.46 1.08
C ALA A 574 -7.16 64.11 0.36
N GLU A 575 -6.70 64.05 -0.90
CA GLU A 575 -6.47 62.83 -1.66
C GLU A 575 -5.42 61.93 -1.01
N ILE A 576 -4.27 62.48 -0.61
CA ILE A 576 -3.24 61.72 0.13
C ILE A 576 -3.80 61.21 1.47
N ASN A 577 -4.60 62.00 2.17
CA ASN A 577 -5.28 61.52 3.38
C ASN A 577 -6.33 60.46 3.07
N GLN A 578 -7.13 60.58 2.01
CA GLN A 578 -8.14 59.59 1.60
C GLN A 578 -7.49 58.28 1.13
N LEU A 579 -6.42 58.36 0.34
CA LEU A 579 -5.58 57.22 -0.02
C LEU A 579 -4.92 56.61 1.21
N LYS A 580 -4.55 57.41 2.21
CA LYS A 580 -4.03 56.92 3.50
C LYS A 580 -5.12 56.27 4.36
N THR A 581 -6.35 56.77 4.38
CA THR A 581 -7.48 56.09 5.03
C THR A 581 -7.81 54.80 4.31
N SER A 582 -7.85 54.80 2.97
CA SER A 582 -8.12 53.58 2.19
C SER A 582 -6.95 52.59 2.28
N LEU A 583 -5.70 53.05 2.35
CA LEU A 583 -4.55 52.19 2.66
C LEU A 583 -4.65 51.65 4.09
N LYS A 584 -5.05 52.45 5.08
CA LYS A 584 -5.29 51.99 6.46
C LYS A 584 -6.41 50.96 6.52
N GLU A 585 -7.52 51.17 5.81
CA GLU A 585 -8.63 50.23 5.63
C GLU A 585 -8.18 48.97 4.90
N LYS A 586 -7.26 49.06 3.93
CA LYS A 586 -6.66 47.90 3.24
C LYS A 586 -5.66 47.16 4.11
N GLU A 587 -4.86 47.85 4.93
CA GLU A 587 -3.99 47.27 5.95
C GLU A 587 -4.81 46.57 7.03
N ASP A 588 -5.90 47.20 7.50
CA ASP A 588 -6.77 46.65 8.54
C ASP A 588 -7.67 45.54 7.99
N LEU A 589 -8.05 45.61 6.70
CA LEU A 589 -8.69 44.49 5.99
C LEU A 589 -7.70 43.36 5.70
N VAL A 590 -6.43 43.65 5.38
CA VAL A 590 -5.39 42.62 5.27
C VAL A 590 -5.11 42.01 6.63
N ALA A 591 -4.99 42.80 7.70
CA ALA A 591 -4.85 42.30 9.06
C ALA A 591 -6.09 41.51 9.53
N ALA A 592 -7.30 41.91 9.12
CA ALA A 592 -8.53 41.16 9.40
C ALA A 592 -8.66 39.90 8.53
N LEU A 593 -8.18 39.91 7.27
CA LEU A 593 -8.10 38.76 6.39
C LEU A 593 -6.98 37.80 6.78
N GLN A 594 -5.90 38.31 7.37
CA GLN A 594 -4.73 37.57 7.85
C GLN A 594 -4.95 37.04 9.25
N ALA A 595 -5.68 37.76 10.11
CA ALA A 595 -6.26 37.21 11.33
C ALA A 595 -7.44 36.27 11.03
N GLN A 596 -8.17 36.45 9.92
CA GLN A 596 -9.05 35.39 9.41
C GLN A 596 -8.26 34.24 8.80
N LEU A 597 -7.08 34.45 8.20
CA LEU A 597 -6.24 33.37 7.67
C LEU A 597 -5.65 32.56 8.81
N GLU A 598 -5.01 33.21 9.79
CA GLU A 598 -4.46 32.60 11.01
C GLU A 598 -5.58 31.91 11.83
N LYS A 599 -6.77 32.51 11.91
CA LYS A 599 -7.95 31.89 12.53
C LYS A 599 -8.55 30.77 11.67
N MET A 600 -8.42 30.81 10.35
CA MET A 600 -8.75 29.74 9.41
C MET A 600 -7.65 28.67 9.34
N GLU A 601 -6.41 28.93 9.78
CA GLU A 601 -5.35 27.94 9.92
C GLU A 601 -5.53 27.21 11.25
N SER A 602 -5.72 27.95 12.35
CA SER A 602 -6.17 27.39 13.64
C SER A 602 -7.59 26.79 13.60
N ALA A 603 -8.32 26.98 12.50
CA ALA A 603 -9.58 26.32 12.19
C ALA A 603 -9.59 25.74 10.74
N HIS A 604 -8.44 25.26 10.27
CA HIS A 604 -8.29 24.27 9.19
C HIS A 604 -7.65 22.99 9.71
N THR A 605 -7.14 23.00 10.94
CA THR A 605 -7.19 21.85 11.85
C THR A 605 -8.61 21.51 12.33
N THR A 606 -9.67 22.15 11.79
CA THR A 606 -11.11 21.88 12.02
C THR A 606 -12.01 22.72 11.07
N GLU A 607 -11.54 23.08 9.88
CA GLU A 607 -11.74 22.34 8.60
C GLU A 607 -13.20 22.45 8.06
N ALA A 608 -13.39 22.65 6.74
CA ALA A 608 -14.64 22.46 5.98
C ALA A 608 -14.45 22.91 4.51
N GLU A 609 -14.37 22.06 3.49
CA GLU A 609 -14.51 20.59 3.39
C GLU A 609 -13.60 19.80 4.35
N PRO A 610 -14.09 18.68 4.94
CA PRO A 610 -15.05 18.55 6.05
C PRO A 610 -14.49 19.01 7.43
N PRO A 611 -15.14 18.72 8.57
CA PRO A 611 -14.47 18.37 9.84
C PRO A 611 -13.23 17.46 9.91
N PHE A 612 -12.92 16.72 8.83
CA PHE A 612 -12.41 15.36 8.98
C PHE A 612 -11.45 14.90 7.89
N GLU A 613 -11.56 15.28 6.61
CA GLU A 613 -10.70 14.66 5.59
C GLU A 613 -9.26 15.18 5.61
N ASN A 614 -8.98 16.38 6.10
CA ASN A 614 -7.59 16.82 6.28
C ASN A 614 -7.03 16.34 7.61
N LEU A 615 -7.80 16.40 8.70
CA LEU A 615 -7.37 15.81 9.98
C LEU A 615 -7.27 14.28 9.90
N GLU A 616 -8.03 13.62 9.03
CA GLU A 616 -7.93 12.19 8.71
C GLU A 616 -6.90 11.92 7.59
N ARG A 617 -6.58 12.85 6.67
CA ARG A 617 -5.38 12.71 5.82
C ARG A 617 -4.12 12.81 6.66
N ASP A 618 -4.06 13.73 7.61
CA ASP A 618 -2.93 13.90 8.53
C ASP A 618 -2.89 12.77 9.55
N ALA A 619 -4.02 12.31 10.11
CA ALA A 619 -4.04 11.13 10.97
C ALA A 619 -3.78 9.81 10.21
N ARG A 620 -4.20 9.68 8.94
CA ARG A 620 -3.77 8.57 8.06
C ARG A 620 -2.32 8.72 7.63
N MET A 621 -1.78 9.93 7.50
CA MET A 621 -0.35 10.16 7.21
C MET A 621 0.49 9.78 8.42
N ILE A 622 0.09 10.20 9.63
CA ILE A 622 0.69 9.76 10.89
C ILE A 622 0.53 8.25 11.07
N SER A 623 -0.65 7.67 10.78
CA SER A 623 -0.85 6.21 10.82
C SER A 623 0.02 5.47 9.81
N LEU A 624 0.22 6.01 8.60
CA LEU A 624 1.09 5.44 7.57
C LEU A 624 2.58 5.66 7.89
N GLU A 625 2.95 6.76 8.55
CA GLU A 625 4.30 6.98 9.08
C GLU A 625 4.58 6.07 10.28
N GLU A 626 3.60 5.83 11.15
CA GLU A 626 3.66 4.85 12.24
C GLU A 626 3.67 3.41 11.69
N GLU A 627 2.90 3.07 10.66
CA GLU A 627 2.96 1.77 9.98
C GLU A 627 4.28 1.57 9.26
N LEU A 628 4.82 2.59 8.58
CA LEU A 628 6.16 2.53 7.96
C LEU A 628 7.27 2.45 9.02
N GLN A 629 7.13 3.13 10.15
CA GLN A 629 8.04 3.03 11.28
C GLN A 629 7.95 1.65 11.93
N GLN A 630 6.75 1.09 12.11
CA GLN A 630 6.52 -0.27 12.62
C GLN A 630 7.08 -1.31 11.66
N LEU A 631 6.81 -1.24 10.36
CA LEU A 631 7.37 -2.12 9.32
C LEU A 631 8.91 -2.04 9.26
N LYS A 632 9.47 -0.85 9.49
CA LYS A 632 10.92 -0.63 9.56
C LYS A 632 11.52 -1.20 10.84
N GLU A 633 10.87 -1.01 11.99
CA GLU A 633 11.26 -1.67 13.25
C GLU A 633 11.09 -3.18 13.18
N GLU A 634 10.06 -3.71 12.50
CA GLU A 634 9.89 -5.13 12.25
C GLU A 634 10.97 -5.67 11.30
N MET A 635 11.32 -4.94 10.24
CA MET A 635 12.45 -5.28 9.38
C MET A 635 13.76 -5.32 10.18
N GLU A 636 14.01 -4.36 11.08
CA GLU A 636 15.18 -4.38 11.97
C GLU A 636 15.08 -5.48 13.03
N ARG A 637 13.90 -5.80 13.58
CA ARG A 637 13.68 -6.96 14.47
C ARG A 637 13.93 -8.28 13.72
N ILE A 638 13.57 -8.37 12.44
CA ILE A 638 13.82 -9.54 11.58
C ILE A 638 15.30 -9.64 11.24
N LYS A 639 15.99 -8.54 10.92
CA LYS A 639 17.45 -8.50 10.75
C LYS A 639 18.19 -8.87 12.04
N ALA A 640 17.74 -8.36 13.19
CA ALA A 640 18.29 -8.68 14.50
C ALA A 640 18.10 -10.18 14.82
N LYS A 641 16.88 -10.71 14.70
CA LYS A 641 16.60 -12.15 14.84
C LYS A 641 17.38 -13.01 13.84
N SER A 642 17.56 -12.55 12.60
CA SER A 642 18.35 -13.25 11.57
C SER A 642 19.84 -13.28 11.93
N ASN A 643 20.39 -12.17 12.43
CA ASN A 643 21.75 -12.12 12.95
C ASN A 643 21.92 -12.98 14.22
N GLU A 644 20.97 -12.93 15.14
CA GLU A 644 20.95 -13.75 16.36
C GLU A 644 20.83 -15.25 16.03
N LEU A 645 20.02 -15.62 15.04
CA LEU A 645 19.94 -16.99 14.51
C LEU A 645 21.21 -17.40 13.78
N ARG A 646 21.88 -16.49 13.06
CA ARG A 646 23.17 -16.75 12.41
C ARG A 646 24.30 -16.94 13.44
N GLU A 647 24.29 -16.17 14.52
CA GLU A 647 25.21 -16.30 15.66
C GLU A 647 24.93 -17.59 16.45
N LYS A 648 23.67 -17.91 16.73
CA LYS A 648 23.26 -19.19 17.35
C LYS A 648 23.60 -20.40 16.49
N ASN A 649 23.42 -20.32 15.18
CA ASN A 649 23.84 -21.38 14.25
C ASN A 649 25.38 -21.51 14.21
N TYR A 650 26.13 -20.40 14.22
CA TYR A 650 27.59 -20.44 14.31
C TYR A 650 28.05 -21.11 15.62
N ALA A 651 27.48 -20.70 16.76
CA ALA A 651 27.77 -21.30 18.07
C ALA A 651 27.34 -22.78 18.16
N ALA A 652 26.24 -23.18 17.49
CA ALA A 652 25.82 -24.57 17.41
C ALA A 652 26.76 -25.42 16.54
N VAL A 653 27.25 -24.88 15.42
CA VAL A 653 28.26 -25.53 14.56
C VAL A 653 29.62 -25.63 15.29
N GLU A 654 30.02 -24.61 16.03
CA GLU A 654 31.24 -24.64 16.86
C GLU A 654 31.11 -25.65 18.01
N ALA A 655 29.94 -25.70 18.68
CA ALA A 655 29.65 -26.71 19.69
C ALA A 655 29.66 -28.12 19.13
N LEU A 656 29.05 -28.36 17.96
CA LEU A 656 29.08 -29.64 17.24
C LEU A 656 30.52 -30.05 16.93
N ALA A 657 31.31 -29.16 16.32
CA ALA A 657 32.71 -29.41 16.00
C ALA A 657 33.60 -29.59 17.26
N SER A 658 33.16 -29.14 18.44
CA SER A 658 33.81 -29.45 19.72
C SER A 658 33.44 -30.86 20.23
N ALA A 659 32.17 -31.26 20.06
CA ALA A 659 31.67 -32.59 20.43
C ALA A 659 32.22 -33.70 19.53
N GLU A 660 32.37 -33.43 18.23
CA GLU A 660 33.05 -34.32 17.27
C GLU A 660 34.51 -34.56 17.67
N ARG A 661 35.28 -33.51 17.95
CA ARG A 661 36.67 -33.66 18.42
C ARG A 661 36.76 -34.44 19.72
N LEU A 662 35.84 -34.21 20.66
CA LEU A 662 35.83 -34.92 21.94
C LEU A 662 35.41 -36.38 21.79
N SER A 663 34.48 -36.71 20.89
CA SER A 663 34.10 -38.10 20.61
C SER A 663 35.21 -38.85 19.84
N GLU A 664 35.89 -38.18 18.91
CA GLU A 664 37.04 -38.72 18.19
C GLU A 664 38.25 -38.93 19.12
N GLU A 665 38.52 -38.00 20.04
CA GLU A 665 39.52 -38.19 21.10
C GLU A 665 39.15 -39.40 21.98
N ARG A 666 37.89 -39.51 22.44
CA ARG A 666 37.42 -40.65 23.24
C ARG A 666 37.52 -41.98 22.49
N LEU A 667 37.27 -41.98 21.20
CA LEU A 667 37.41 -43.15 20.33
C LEU A 667 38.89 -43.54 20.14
N SER A 668 39.81 -42.56 20.10
CA SER A 668 41.26 -42.82 20.12
C SER A 668 41.73 -43.40 21.46
N GLN A 669 41.24 -42.87 22.59
CA GLN A 669 41.54 -43.35 23.94
C GLN A 669 41.00 -44.78 24.14
N ALA A 670 39.77 -45.05 23.70
CA ALA A 670 39.17 -46.39 23.78
C ALA A 670 39.96 -47.43 22.97
N LYS A 671 40.43 -47.09 21.76
CA LYS A 671 41.32 -47.95 20.95
C LYS A 671 42.67 -48.18 21.63
N ALA A 672 43.25 -47.17 22.28
CA ALA A 672 44.49 -47.33 23.03
C ALA A 672 44.31 -48.29 24.22
N THR A 673 43.25 -48.12 25.02
CA THR A 673 42.96 -49.03 26.13
C THR A 673 42.57 -50.44 25.68
N GLN A 674 41.88 -50.57 24.52
CA GLN A 674 41.63 -51.89 23.92
C GLN A 674 42.95 -52.58 23.56
N SER A 675 43.87 -51.89 22.88
CA SER A 675 45.18 -52.45 22.53
C SER A 675 46.02 -52.82 23.74
N GLU A 676 45.93 -52.05 24.83
CA GLU A 676 46.61 -52.37 26.09
C GLU A 676 46.00 -53.60 26.78
N ILE A 677 44.67 -53.74 26.80
CA ILE A 677 43.97 -54.92 27.33
C ILE A 677 44.26 -56.16 26.47
N GLU A 678 44.28 -56.05 25.14
CA GLU A 678 44.66 -57.14 24.24
C GLU A 678 46.12 -57.58 24.46
N GLN A 679 47.03 -56.62 24.66
CA GLN A 679 48.43 -56.91 25.01
C GLN A 679 48.55 -57.60 26.38
N GLN A 680 47.84 -57.12 27.41
CA GLN A 680 47.81 -57.74 28.73
C GLN A 680 47.22 -59.16 28.67
N LEU A 681 46.11 -59.36 27.96
CA LEU A 681 45.49 -60.67 27.76
C LEU A 681 46.44 -61.66 27.05
N SER A 682 47.14 -61.20 26.01
CA SER A 682 48.13 -61.99 25.29
C SER A 682 49.34 -62.37 26.17
N SER A 683 49.82 -61.45 27.00
CA SER A 683 50.88 -61.75 27.99
C SER A 683 50.42 -62.75 29.04
N PHE A 684 49.21 -62.58 29.61
CA PHE A 684 48.63 -63.50 30.59
C PHE A 684 48.35 -64.89 30.01
N GLN A 685 47.89 -64.96 28.75
CA GLN A 685 47.72 -66.22 28.02
C GLN A 685 49.07 -66.94 27.84
N THR A 686 50.13 -66.18 27.56
CA THR A 686 51.49 -66.71 27.42
C THR A 686 52.03 -67.22 28.76
N ASP A 687 51.98 -66.41 29.82
CA ASP A 687 52.40 -66.79 31.18
C ASP A 687 51.63 -68.01 31.70
N THR A 688 50.32 -68.07 31.45
CA THR A 688 49.46 -69.20 31.84
C THR A 688 49.83 -70.48 31.08
N ARG A 689 50.11 -70.38 29.77
CA ARG A 689 50.61 -71.52 28.97
C ARG A 689 51.95 -72.00 29.51
N ASP A 690 52.86 -71.08 29.78
CA ASP A 690 54.19 -71.36 30.34
C ASP A 690 54.12 -72.02 31.73
N ALA A 691 53.16 -71.59 32.56
CA ALA A 691 52.90 -72.22 33.86
C ALA A 691 52.38 -73.65 33.72
N PHE A 692 51.43 -73.92 32.81
CA PHE A 692 50.96 -75.28 32.55
C PHE A 692 52.05 -76.16 31.92
N GLN A 693 52.88 -75.62 31.02
CA GLN A 693 54.03 -76.32 30.42
C GLN A 693 55.08 -76.72 31.49
N LYS A 694 55.27 -75.89 32.54
CA LYS A 694 56.12 -76.19 33.71
C LYS A 694 55.50 -77.23 34.64
N LEU A 695 54.18 -77.18 34.86
CA LEU A 695 53.45 -78.09 35.76
C LEU A 695 53.24 -79.49 35.16
N PHE A 696 53.09 -79.60 33.83
CA PHE A 696 52.83 -80.87 33.13
C PHE A 696 53.78 -81.09 31.94
N PRO A 697 55.10 -81.33 32.16
CA PRO A 697 56.11 -81.41 31.10
C PRO A 697 55.89 -82.53 30.06
N HIS A 698 54.98 -83.47 30.32
CA HIS A 698 54.63 -84.57 29.42
C HIS A 698 53.50 -84.24 28.44
N ILE A 699 52.84 -83.09 28.56
CA ILE A 699 51.77 -82.63 27.66
C ILE A 699 52.32 -81.50 26.78
N SER A 700 52.63 -81.80 25.52
CA SER A 700 53.21 -80.83 24.58
C SER A 700 52.15 -80.30 23.62
N ILE A 701 51.85 -79.00 23.70
CA ILE A 701 50.83 -78.32 22.87
C ILE A 701 51.51 -77.55 21.74
N GLU A 702 51.24 -77.94 20.49
CA GLU A 702 51.84 -77.35 19.30
C GLU A 702 50.97 -76.24 18.68
N THR A 703 51.60 -75.09 18.37
CA THR A 703 51.10 -73.96 17.57
C THR A 703 49.75 -73.29 17.93
N HIS A 704 49.85 -72.13 18.59
CA HIS A 704 49.27 -70.84 18.21
C HIS A 704 47.74 -70.63 18.00
N GLN A 705 46.87 -71.63 18.17
CA GLN A 705 45.41 -71.44 18.07
C GLN A 705 44.75 -71.04 19.40
N SER A 706 43.66 -70.27 19.32
CA SER A 706 42.90 -69.77 20.49
C SER A 706 42.38 -70.88 21.41
N ASN A 707 42.11 -72.07 20.87
CA ASN A 707 41.54 -73.22 21.61
C ASN A 707 42.61 -74.08 22.31
N TRP A 708 43.85 -73.61 22.44
CA TRP A 708 44.96 -74.35 23.06
C TRP A 708 44.66 -74.90 24.47
N LEU A 709 43.84 -74.19 25.25
CA LEU A 709 43.46 -74.58 26.62
C LEU A 709 42.49 -75.78 26.62
N GLU A 710 41.65 -75.89 25.59
CA GLU A 710 40.71 -77.01 25.40
C GLU A 710 41.43 -78.28 24.91
N ALA A 711 42.44 -78.10 24.05
CA ALA A 711 43.36 -79.19 23.70
C ALA A 711 44.16 -79.69 24.92
N PHE A 712 44.60 -78.77 25.80
CA PHE A 712 45.28 -79.12 27.05
C PHE A 712 44.40 -79.92 28.01
N THR A 713 43.16 -79.46 28.27
CA THR A 713 42.26 -80.16 29.19
C THR A 713 41.87 -81.55 28.70
N HIS A 714 41.69 -81.75 27.38
CA HIS A 714 41.41 -83.06 26.82
C HIS A 714 42.56 -84.07 27.04
N GLU A 715 43.82 -83.68 26.79
CA GLU A 715 44.97 -84.56 26.99
C GLU A 715 45.29 -84.76 28.50
N ALA A 716 45.00 -83.76 29.35
CA ALA A 716 45.09 -83.89 30.80
C ALA A 716 44.02 -84.84 31.38
N GLN A 717 42.78 -84.81 30.89
CA GLN A 717 41.72 -85.74 31.32
C GLN A 717 42.04 -87.19 30.96
N LYS A 718 42.63 -87.41 29.78
CA LYS A 718 43.11 -88.71 29.29
C LYS A 718 44.20 -89.32 30.19
N THR A 719 45.08 -88.50 30.76
CA THR A 719 46.03 -88.94 31.80
C THR A 719 45.37 -89.16 33.17
N LEU A 720 44.35 -88.38 33.53
CA LEU A 720 43.67 -88.48 34.83
C LEU A 720 42.85 -89.76 35.03
N ALA A 721 42.43 -90.43 33.94
CA ALA A 721 41.56 -91.62 33.97
C ALA A 721 42.20 -92.92 34.56
N HIS A 722 43.40 -92.84 35.17
CA HIS A 722 44.24 -93.98 35.51
C HIS A 722 44.64 -94.08 37.01
N SER A 723 43.75 -93.77 37.96
CA SER A 723 43.98 -94.06 39.41
C SER A 723 42.68 -94.26 40.23
N PRO A 724 42.58 -95.26 41.13
CA PRO A 724 41.38 -95.53 41.94
C PRO A 724 41.52 -95.33 43.48
N ALA A 725 40.37 -95.31 44.18
CA ALA A 725 40.16 -95.49 45.64
C ALA A 725 40.61 -94.31 46.58
N GLU A 726 40.06 -94.08 47.79
CA GLU A 726 38.96 -94.75 48.55
C GLU A 726 38.15 -93.77 49.47
N LYS A 727 37.52 -94.24 50.59
CA LYS A 727 36.43 -93.55 51.35
C LYS A 727 36.66 -93.50 52.89
N GLN A 728 35.83 -92.69 53.61
CA GLN A 728 35.10 -92.97 54.89
C GLN A 728 35.25 -92.03 56.14
N HIS A 729 34.10 -91.78 56.81
CA HIS A 729 33.81 -91.69 58.28
C HIS A 729 34.47 -90.61 59.19
N THR A 730 33.92 -90.11 60.32
CA THR A 730 32.57 -90.11 61.00
C THR A 730 32.47 -88.94 62.02
N GLU A 731 31.26 -88.59 62.49
CA GLU A 731 30.87 -87.49 63.40
C GLU A 731 31.28 -87.63 64.89
N SER A 732 31.23 -86.53 65.68
CA SER A 732 31.11 -86.61 67.15
C SER A 732 30.51 -85.38 67.87
N SER A 733 29.56 -85.69 68.76
CA SER A 733 28.76 -84.94 69.76
C SER A 733 29.16 -83.56 70.35
N SER A 734 30.28 -82.89 70.02
CA SER A 734 30.53 -81.49 70.44
C SER A 734 29.65 -80.47 69.71
N ASP A 735 28.65 -80.98 68.99
CA ASP A 735 28.16 -80.40 67.76
C ASP A 735 26.91 -79.54 67.96
N LEU A 736 25.99 -79.87 68.88
CA LEU A 736 24.68 -79.17 68.97
C LEU A 736 24.79 -77.65 69.15
N THR A 737 25.48 -77.14 70.17
CA THR A 737 25.57 -75.69 70.41
C THR A 737 26.43 -74.96 69.37
N MET A 738 27.44 -75.65 68.81
CA MET A 738 28.23 -75.13 67.70
C MET A 738 27.36 -75.03 66.44
N ARG A 739 26.54 -76.04 66.17
CA ARG A 739 25.59 -76.15 65.07
C ARG A 739 24.43 -75.16 65.19
N ASP A 740 23.90 -74.89 66.39
CA ASP A 740 22.87 -73.87 66.57
C ASP A 740 23.42 -72.45 66.29
N HIS A 741 24.64 -72.16 66.76
CA HIS A 741 25.34 -70.91 66.43
C HIS A 741 25.74 -70.83 64.94
N LEU A 742 26.14 -71.94 64.33
CA LEU A 742 26.41 -72.03 62.89
C LEU A 742 25.12 -71.89 62.06
N TYR A 743 23.99 -72.46 62.49
CA TYR A 743 22.68 -72.28 61.85
C TYR A 743 22.21 -70.83 61.96
N GLN A 744 22.40 -70.17 63.10
CA GLN A 744 22.04 -68.76 63.23
C GLN A 744 22.97 -67.86 62.39
N LYS A 745 24.27 -68.17 62.31
CA LYS A 745 25.20 -67.46 61.41
C LYS A 745 24.92 -67.76 59.93
N LEU A 746 24.51 -68.97 59.59
CA LEU A 746 24.05 -69.36 58.25
C LEU A 746 22.78 -68.60 57.88
N ALA A 747 21.77 -68.56 58.76
CA ALA A 747 20.53 -67.82 58.53
C ALA A 747 20.79 -66.32 58.31
N LEU A 748 21.65 -65.69 59.11
CA LEU A 748 22.07 -64.30 58.89
C LEU A 748 22.86 -64.12 57.59
N SER A 749 23.69 -65.10 57.20
CA SER A 749 24.40 -65.09 55.92
C SER A 749 23.41 -65.22 54.75
N GLU A 750 22.44 -66.13 54.82
CA GLU A 750 21.39 -66.29 53.82
C GLU A 750 20.49 -65.05 53.74
N GLU A 751 20.17 -64.39 54.86
CA GLU A 751 19.37 -63.16 54.87
C GLU A 751 20.16 -61.99 54.24
N SER A 752 21.47 -61.89 54.52
CA SER A 752 22.35 -60.94 53.82
C SER A 752 22.48 -61.27 52.32
N GLN A 753 22.49 -62.55 51.94
CA GLN A 753 22.54 -62.99 50.55
C GLN A 753 21.21 -62.71 49.84
N ARG A 754 20.06 -62.94 50.49
CA ARG A 754 18.73 -62.55 49.99
C ARG A 754 18.62 -61.04 49.79
N SER A 755 19.14 -60.25 50.74
CA SER A 755 19.19 -58.79 50.62
C SER A 755 20.07 -58.32 49.46
N LEU A 756 21.28 -58.87 49.33
CA LEU A 756 22.19 -58.53 48.23
C LEU A 756 21.64 -58.99 46.87
N GLN A 757 21.00 -60.15 46.82
CA GLN A 757 20.34 -60.65 45.62
C GLN A 757 19.15 -59.75 45.22
N ALA A 758 18.32 -59.32 46.17
CA ALA A 758 17.25 -58.36 45.92
C ALA A 758 17.78 -57.01 45.41
N GLU A 759 18.91 -56.53 45.94
CA GLU A 759 19.58 -55.31 45.45
C GLU A 759 20.11 -55.50 44.02
N CYS A 760 20.73 -56.65 43.72
CA CYS A 760 21.15 -57.01 42.36
C CYS A 760 19.97 -57.15 41.38
N GLU A 761 18.83 -57.70 41.81
CA GLU A 761 17.60 -57.79 41.03
C GLU A 761 16.98 -56.40 40.80
N GLN A 762 17.08 -55.49 41.78
CA GLN A 762 16.68 -54.10 41.64
C GLN A 762 17.58 -53.34 40.65
N TYR A 763 18.92 -53.43 40.76
CA TYR A 763 19.84 -52.84 39.78
C TYR A 763 19.62 -53.41 38.37
N ARG A 764 19.36 -54.72 38.25
CA ARG A 764 19.06 -55.35 36.95
C ARG A 764 17.77 -54.81 36.34
N THR A 765 16.73 -54.60 37.16
CA THR A 765 15.48 -53.97 36.75
C THR A 765 15.73 -52.54 36.26
N THR A 766 16.35 -51.68 37.08
CA THR A 766 16.65 -50.29 36.71
C THR A 766 17.57 -50.18 35.49
N LEU A 767 18.55 -51.07 35.33
CA LEU A 767 19.35 -51.13 34.10
C LEU A 767 18.48 -51.43 32.87
N SER A 768 17.58 -52.42 32.94
CA SER A 768 16.67 -52.74 31.84
C SER A 768 15.67 -51.62 31.54
N GLU A 769 15.23 -50.86 32.56
CA GLU A 769 14.39 -49.67 32.40
C GLU A 769 15.17 -48.55 31.68
N THR A 770 16.43 -48.30 32.06
CA THR A 770 17.28 -47.30 31.38
C THR A 770 17.68 -47.70 29.97
N GLU A 771 17.90 -49.00 29.71
CA GLU A 771 18.16 -49.53 28.37
C GLU A 771 16.93 -49.40 27.46
N SER A 772 15.73 -49.67 28.01
CA SER A 772 14.46 -49.44 27.33
C SER A 772 14.25 -47.96 27.02
N MET A 773 14.48 -47.07 27.98
CA MET A 773 14.38 -45.62 27.80
C MET A 773 15.38 -45.11 26.76
N LEU A 774 16.63 -45.59 26.76
CA LEU A 774 17.62 -45.26 25.74
C LEU A 774 17.21 -45.73 24.35
N LYS A 775 16.63 -46.92 24.21
CA LYS A 775 16.10 -47.43 22.93
C LYS A 775 14.92 -46.60 22.42
N VAL A 776 14.02 -46.17 23.30
CA VAL A 776 12.92 -45.25 22.94
C VAL A 776 13.47 -43.89 22.52
N LEU A 777 14.46 -43.35 23.24
CA LEU A 777 15.07 -42.06 22.91
C LEU A 777 15.84 -42.12 21.58
N GLN A 778 16.66 -43.16 21.37
CA GLN A 778 17.37 -43.41 20.12
C GLN A 778 16.39 -43.47 18.96
N LYS A 779 15.33 -44.30 19.07
CA LYS A 779 14.33 -44.40 18.01
C LYS A 779 13.62 -43.06 17.77
N SER A 780 13.32 -42.29 18.82
CA SER A 780 12.72 -40.96 18.67
C SER A 780 13.64 -39.94 17.99
N VAL A 781 14.97 -40.13 18.05
CA VAL A 781 15.94 -39.34 17.29
C VAL A 781 16.01 -39.83 15.84
N GLU A 782 16.10 -41.14 15.60
CA GLU A 782 16.10 -41.75 14.26
C GLU A 782 14.82 -41.42 13.46
N ASP A 783 13.63 -41.60 14.07
CA ASP A 783 12.33 -41.21 13.49
C ASP A 783 12.30 -39.69 13.20
N GLY A 784 12.93 -38.87 14.06
CA GLY A 784 13.04 -37.42 13.88
C GLY A 784 13.98 -37.01 12.74
N GLU A 785 15.14 -37.66 12.62
CA GLU A 785 16.11 -37.46 11.53
C GLU A 785 15.49 -37.86 10.19
N LEU A 786 14.74 -38.97 10.12
CA LEU A 786 14.00 -39.36 8.92
C LEU A 786 12.97 -38.30 8.49
N ILE A 787 12.23 -37.73 9.44
CA ILE A 787 11.28 -36.63 9.17
C ILE A 787 12.00 -35.37 8.67
N TRP A 788 13.15 -35.01 9.24
CA TRP A 788 13.93 -33.85 8.79
C TRP A 788 14.59 -34.08 7.43
N ASN A 789 15.14 -35.27 7.17
CA ASN A 789 15.72 -35.63 5.87
C ASN A 789 14.65 -35.63 4.76
N SER A 790 13.43 -36.10 5.04
CA SER A 790 12.29 -35.95 4.11
C SER A 790 12.01 -34.48 3.81
N LYS A 791 11.83 -33.65 4.85
CA LYS A 791 11.56 -32.20 4.67
C LYS A 791 12.67 -31.47 3.91
N ILE A 792 13.93 -31.86 4.10
CA ILE A 792 15.07 -31.29 3.35
C ILE A 792 14.98 -31.71 1.88
N SER A 793 14.69 -32.99 1.59
CA SER A 793 14.45 -33.47 0.22
C SER A 793 13.27 -32.77 -0.45
N ASP A 794 12.15 -32.60 0.26
CA ASP A 794 10.96 -31.90 -0.22
C ASP A 794 11.27 -30.43 -0.54
N ALA A 795 12.02 -29.75 0.33
CA ALA A 795 12.43 -28.36 0.14
C ALA A 795 13.46 -28.19 -1.00
N GLU A 796 14.41 -29.11 -1.15
CA GLU A 796 15.35 -29.14 -2.27
C GLU A 796 14.63 -29.39 -3.61
N GLN A 797 13.63 -30.29 -3.62
CA GLN A 797 12.80 -30.52 -4.80
C GLN A 797 11.92 -29.30 -5.15
N GLN A 798 11.35 -28.61 -4.16
CA GLN A 798 10.62 -27.35 -4.38
C GLN A 798 11.53 -26.25 -4.93
N LYS A 799 12.74 -26.09 -4.37
CA LYS A 799 13.78 -25.18 -4.87
C LYS A 799 14.16 -25.52 -6.31
N GLN A 800 14.35 -26.79 -6.66
CA GLN A 800 14.66 -27.21 -8.01
C GLN A 800 13.51 -26.90 -8.99
N ALA A 801 12.27 -27.21 -8.61
CA ALA A 801 11.09 -26.87 -9.41
C ALA A 801 10.94 -25.35 -9.62
N ALA A 802 11.27 -24.53 -8.62
CA ALA A 802 11.29 -23.08 -8.75
C ALA A 802 12.41 -22.59 -9.69
N LEU A 803 13.61 -23.17 -9.63
CA LEU A 803 14.70 -22.86 -10.56
C LEU A 803 14.35 -23.23 -12.01
N ASP A 804 13.65 -24.34 -12.22
CA ASP A 804 13.22 -24.74 -13.56
C ASP A 804 12.05 -23.88 -14.09
N GLN A 805 11.17 -23.38 -13.22
CA GLN A 805 10.20 -22.34 -13.58
C GLN A 805 10.87 -21.02 -13.96
N VAL A 806 11.93 -20.61 -13.24
CA VAL A 806 12.69 -19.38 -13.57
C VAL A 806 13.31 -19.49 -14.97
N LYS A 807 13.92 -20.62 -15.33
CA LYS A 807 14.46 -20.83 -16.70
C LYS A 807 13.39 -20.71 -17.78
N VAL A 808 12.19 -21.28 -17.57
CA VAL A 808 11.08 -21.15 -18.53
C VAL A 808 10.62 -19.69 -18.64
N LEU A 809 10.64 -18.93 -17.54
CA LEU A 809 10.37 -17.48 -17.59
C LEU A 809 11.48 -16.72 -18.34
N GLU A 810 12.76 -17.04 -18.12
CA GLU A 810 13.90 -16.48 -18.87
C GLU A 810 13.77 -16.77 -20.38
N GLU A 811 13.50 -18.01 -20.78
CA GLU A 811 13.27 -18.41 -22.19
C GLU A 811 12.07 -17.67 -22.82
N THR A 812 10.97 -17.46 -22.07
CA THR A 812 9.84 -16.69 -22.58
C THR A 812 10.13 -15.18 -22.68
N ILE A 813 10.96 -14.63 -21.79
CA ILE A 813 11.42 -13.24 -21.87
C ILE A 813 12.34 -13.05 -23.08
N GLU A 814 13.29 -13.95 -23.34
CA GLU A 814 14.12 -13.92 -24.56
C GLU A 814 13.26 -13.99 -25.83
N LYS A 815 12.24 -14.86 -25.85
CA LYS A 815 11.29 -14.95 -26.97
C LYS A 815 10.49 -13.65 -27.18
N ILE A 816 9.99 -13.04 -26.11
CA ILE A 816 9.25 -11.75 -26.20
C ILE A 816 10.17 -10.62 -26.65
N ASN A 817 11.44 -10.61 -26.22
CA ASN A 817 12.43 -9.63 -26.68
C ASN A 817 12.74 -9.79 -28.18
N ALA A 818 12.85 -11.03 -28.69
CA ALA A 818 12.99 -11.29 -30.13
C ALA A 818 11.77 -10.83 -30.93
N GLU A 819 10.55 -11.17 -30.49
CA GLU A 819 9.30 -10.71 -31.11
C GLU A 819 9.16 -9.17 -31.08
N THR A 820 9.69 -8.52 -30.04
CA THR A 820 9.76 -7.05 -29.94
C THR A 820 10.76 -6.48 -30.95
N GLN A 821 11.94 -7.09 -31.12
CA GLN A 821 12.95 -6.67 -32.10
C GLN A 821 12.45 -6.83 -33.55
N ASP A 822 11.70 -7.89 -33.86
CA ASP A 822 11.04 -8.05 -35.16
C ASP A 822 9.90 -7.04 -35.37
N THR A 823 9.16 -6.73 -34.30
CA THR A 823 8.13 -5.67 -34.32
C THR A 823 8.74 -4.29 -34.59
N ASP A 824 9.89 -3.97 -34.02
CA ASP A 824 10.58 -2.70 -34.25
C ASP A 824 11.22 -2.62 -35.65
N GLN A 825 11.71 -3.73 -36.20
CA GLN A 825 12.07 -3.81 -37.62
C GLN A 825 10.87 -3.53 -38.52
N LEU A 826 9.69 -4.08 -38.20
CA LEU A 826 8.46 -3.84 -38.96
C LEU A 826 8.01 -2.37 -38.86
N LYS A 827 8.06 -1.74 -37.68
CA LYS A 827 7.82 -0.28 -37.53
C LYS A 827 8.76 0.54 -38.42
N GLY A 828 10.04 0.17 -38.49
CA GLY A 828 11.02 0.82 -39.37
C GLY A 828 10.65 0.71 -40.86
N GLN A 829 10.11 -0.42 -41.29
CA GLN A 829 9.61 -0.60 -42.67
C GLN A 829 8.32 0.20 -42.92
N VAL A 830 7.39 0.23 -41.96
CA VAL A 830 6.15 1.03 -42.05
C VAL A 830 6.48 2.51 -42.16
N MET A 831 7.32 3.06 -41.28
CA MET A 831 7.75 4.46 -41.32
C MET A 831 8.43 4.84 -42.65
N LEU A 832 9.18 3.92 -43.26
CA LEU A 832 9.78 4.13 -44.58
C LEU A 832 8.73 4.14 -45.71
N LEU A 833 7.69 3.30 -45.63
CA LEU A 833 6.58 3.30 -46.57
C LEU A 833 5.67 4.53 -46.40
N GLU A 834 5.44 4.99 -45.18
CA GLU A 834 4.72 6.22 -44.86
C GLU A 834 5.43 7.45 -45.43
N ALA A 835 6.75 7.58 -45.21
CA ALA A 835 7.55 8.66 -45.81
C ALA A 835 7.60 8.59 -47.35
N GLN A 836 7.51 7.40 -47.95
CA GLN A 836 7.35 7.26 -49.40
C GLN A 836 5.96 7.69 -49.88
N LEU A 837 4.90 7.35 -49.15
CA LEU A 837 3.52 7.76 -49.43
C LEU A 837 3.33 9.28 -49.29
N GLU A 838 3.86 9.88 -48.23
CA GLU A 838 3.83 11.33 -48.01
C GLU A 838 4.52 12.08 -49.15
N LYS A 839 5.69 11.61 -49.59
CA LYS A 839 6.40 12.15 -50.76
C LYS A 839 5.64 11.96 -52.08
N GLN A 840 4.90 10.86 -52.24
CA GLN A 840 4.03 10.67 -53.40
C GLN A 840 2.85 11.66 -53.35
N LEU A 841 2.20 11.82 -52.19
CA LEU A 841 1.12 12.77 -51.98
C LEU A 841 1.57 14.21 -52.26
N GLU A 842 2.71 14.64 -51.73
CA GLU A 842 3.31 15.95 -52.01
C GLU A 842 3.53 16.15 -53.52
N SER A 843 4.06 15.14 -54.23
CA SER A 843 4.24 15.21 -55.68
C SER A 843 2.92 15.29 -56.47
N ILE A 844 1.86 14.66 -55.97
CA ILE A 844 0.52 14.72 -56.55
C ILE A 844 -0.10 16.10 -56.29
N THR A 845 0.02 16.66 -55.08
CA THR A 845 -0.42 18.01 -54.74
C THR A 845 0.27 19.07 -55.61
N ILE A 846 1.60 18.97 -55.77
CA ILE A 846 2.35 19.85 -56.68
C ILE A 846 1.85 19.71 -58.13
N SER A 847 1.62 18.48 -58.61
CA SER A 847 1.06 18.27 -59.96
C SER A 847 -0.37 18.78 -60.11
N GLN A 848 -1.18 18.78 -59.05
CA GLN A 848 -2.53 19.34 -59.05
C GLN A 848 -2.48 20.87 -59.09
N MET A 849 -1.62 21.50 -58.29
CA MET A 849 -1.42 22.96 -58.32
C MET A 849 -1.03 23.43 -59.73
N TYR A 850 -0.05 22.78 -60.37
CA TYR A 850 0.31 23.10 -61.76
C TYR A 850 -0.85 22.87 -62.76
N ALA A 851 -1.71 21.87 -62.54
CA ALA A 851 -2.88 21.65 -63.39
C ALA A 851 -3.95 22.74 -63.20
N GLU A 852 -4.14 23.23 -61.97
CA GLU A 852 -5.04 24.33 -61.64
C GLU A 852 -4.53 25.68 -62.18
N GLU A 853 -3.24 26.00 -62.01
CA GLU A 853 -2.58 27.15 -62.64
C GLU A 853 -2.71 27.12 -64.16
N MET A 854 -2.45 25.97 -64.79
CA MET A 854 -2.63 25.78 -66.24
C MET A 854 -4.09 25.86 -66.69
N SER A 855 -5.05 25.65 -65.79
CA SER A 855 -6.49 25.86 -66.04
C SER A 855 -6.84 27.35 -65.97
N GLN A 856 -6.35 28.06 -64.95
CA GLN A 856 -6.53 29.51 -64.79
C GLN A 856 -5.89 30.28 -65.95
N LEU A 857 -4.68 29.91 -66.38
CA LEU A 857 -4.01 30.50 -67.54
C LEU A 857 -4.78 30.26 -68.85
N LYS A 858 -5.41 29.09 -69.03
CA LYS A 858 -6.29 28.82 -70.17
C LYS A 858 -7.58 29.64 -70.12
N ALA A 859 -8.14 29.88 -68.94
CA ALA A 859 -9.32 30.73 -68.77
C ALA A 859 -9.01 32.20 -69.11
N LEU A 860 -7.90 32.75 -68.59
CA LEU A 860 -7.44 34.10 -68.92
C LEU A 860 -7.10 34.23 -70.42
N LEU A 861 -6.50 33.20 -71.03
CA LEU A 861 -6.24 33.18 -72.46
C LEU A 861 -7.53 33.14 -73.30
N SER A 862 -8.57 32.41 -72.86
CA SER A 862 -9.85 32.38 -73.57
C SER A 862 -10.63 33.69 -73.39
N GLU A 863 -10.58 34.32 -72.22
CA GLU A 863 -11.18 35.63 -71.96
C GLU A 863 -10.51 36.72 -72.82
N THR A 864 -9.18 36.82 -72.78
CA THR A 864 -8.44 37.79 -73.61
C THR A 864 -8.62 37.54 -75.10
N GLN A 865 -8.77 36.29 -75.54
CA GLN A 865 -9.12 35.95 -76.92
C GLN A 865 -10.55 36.41 -77.30
N VAL A 866 -11.52 36.35 -76.38
CA VAL A 866 -12.88 36.89 -76.58
C VAL A 866 -12.86 38.42 -76.61
N GLN A 867 -12.17 39.08 -75.68
CA GLN A 867 -11.99 40.54 -75.66
C GLN A 867 -11.34 41.04 -76.96
N LEU A 868 -10.31 40.35 -77.47
CA LEU A 868 -9.65 40.67 -78.75
C LEU A 868 -10.60 40.51 -79.94
N VAL A 869 -11.50 39.51 -79.92
CA VAL A 869 -12.53 39.35 -80.96
C VAL A 869 -13.58 40.47 -80.89
N SER A 870 -14.00 40.90 -79.69
CA SER A 870 -14.91 42.04 -79.52
C SER A 870 -14.29 43.33 -80.04
N ALA A 871 -13.10 43.70 -79.54
CA ALA A 871 -12.39 44.91 -79.97
C ALA A 871 -12.08 44.91 -81.49
N LYS A 872 -11.89 43.74 -82.10
CA LYS A 872 -11.74 43.59 -83.55
C LYS A 872 -13.06 43.77 -84.31
N ALA A 873 -14.19 43.35 -83.75
CA ALA A 873 -15.51 43.61 -84.32
C ALA A 873 -15.88 45.10 -84.21
N GLU A 874 -15.69 45.70 -83.03
CA GLU A 874 -15.86 47.14 -82.78
C GLU A 874 -14.99 47.98 -83.72
N ALA A 875 -13.72 47.62 -83.92
CA ALA A 875 -12.84 48.30 -84.88
C ALA A 875 -13.26 48.09 -86.36
N GLN A 876 -13.98 47.01 -86.68
CA GLN A 876 -14.59 46.81 -88.00
C GLN A 876 -15.87 47.64 -88.17
N GLU A 877 -16.67 47.77 -87.11
CA GLU A 877 -17.88 48.62 -87.06
C GLU A 877 -17.52 50.10 -87.18
N GLN A 878 -16.60 50.60 -86.35
CA GLN A 878 -16.06 51.97 -86.46
C GLN A 878 -15.46 52.25 -87.85
N LYS A 879 -14.80 51.26 -88.47
CA LYS A 879 -14.30 51.39 -89.85
C LYS A 879 -15.43 51.47 -90.87
N ALA A 880 -16.52 50.74 -90.68
CA ALA A 880 -17.71 50.82 -91.52
C ALA A 880 -18.40 52.18 -91.34
N GLU A 881 -18.58 52.66 -90.11
CA GLU A 881 -19.10 54.00 -89.81
C GLU A 881 -18.25 55.11 -90.43
N LEU A 882 -16.92 55.07 -90.25
CA LEU A 882 -16.00 56.02 -90.88
C LEU A 882 -16.09 55.98 -92.42
N SER A 883 -16.32 54.82 -93.02
CA SER A 883 -16.54 54.71 -94.46
C SER A 883 -17.89 55.32 -94.90
N LEU A 884 -18.94 55.19 -94.07
CA LEU A 884 -20.25 55.80 -94.30
C LEU A 884 -20.22 57.32 -94.10
N VAL A 885 -19.49 57.82 -93.09
CA VAL A 885 -19.23 59.25 -92.88
C VAL A 885 -18.41 59.82 -94.04
N SER A 886 -17.38 59.11 -94.51
CA SER A 886 -16.61 59.52 -95.68
C SER A 886 -17.46 59.53 -96.96
N PHE A 887 -18.35 58.55 -97.14
CA PHE A 887 -19.25 58.48 -98.30
C PHE A 887 -20.29 59.61 -98.27
N THR A 888 -20.97 59.81 -97.13
CA THR A 888 -21.95 60.89 -96.96
C THR A 888 -21.31 62.27 -97.07
N TRP A 889 -20.09 62.48 -96.56
CA TRP A 889 -19.34 63.73 -96.76
C TRP A 889 -18.97 63.98 -98.23
N VAL A 890 -18.57 62.92 -98.96
CA VAL A 890 -18.36 63.02 -100.42
C VAL A 890 -19.68 63.37 -101.13
N CYS A 891 -20.80 62.73 -100.80
CA CYS A 891 -22.11 63.06 -101.38
C CYS A 891 -22.55 64.50 -101.06
N LEU A 892 -22.42 64.94 -99.81
CA LEU A 892 -22.70 66.32 -99.37
C LEU A 892 -21.82 67.33 -100.10
N ARG A 893 -20.54 67.03 -100.30
CA ARG A 893 -19.63 67.88 -101.07
C ARG A 893 -19.98 67.90 -102.56
N TRP A 894 -20.50 66.80 -103.11
CA TRP A 894 -20.98 66.73 -104.49
C TRP A 894 -22.27 67.53 -104.70
N THR A 895 -23.24 67.45 -103.77
CA THR A 895 -24.47 68.24 -103.85
C THR A 895 -24.23 69.73 -103.59
N HIS A 896 -23.37 70.10 -102.64
CA HIS A 896 -22.95 71.50 -102.48
C HIS A 896 -22.23 72.04 -103.73
N GLY A 897 -21.39 71.22 -104.36
CA GLY A 897 -20.74 71.52 -105.65
C GLY A 897 -21.67 71.50 -106.87
N PHE A 898 -22.97 71.26 -106.67
CA PHE A 898 -24.04 71.35 -107.67
C PHE A 898 -25.07 72.45 -107.31
N LEU A 899 -24.89 73.13 -106.18
CA LEU A 899 -25.68 74.30 -105.73
C LEU A 899 -24.89 75.62 -105.80
N LEU A 900 -23.63 75.58 -106.21
CA LEU A 900 -22.85 76.72 -106.70
C LEU A 900 -22.70 76.63 -108.23
#